data_AF-A0A1G9KPV9-F1
#
_entry.id   AF-A0A1G9KPV9-F1
#
_cell.length_a   1.000
_cell.length_b   1.000
_cell.length_c   1.000
_cell.angle_alpha   90.00
_cell.angle_beta   90.00
_cell.angle_gamma   90.00
#
_symmetry.space_group_name_H-M   'P 1'
#
loop_
_entity.id
_entity.type
_entity.pdbx_description
1 polymer ?
#
loop_
_entity_poly.entity_id
_entity_poly.type
_entity_poly.pdbx_seq_one_letter_code
_entity_poly.pdbx_strand_id
1 'polypeptide(L)'
;MTFQNKVNLKKKMKKSLGSLLILTAIGAGGLVQVKVVNADEQVSMKDGTILHAWCWSFNTIKDNMQAIKDAGYTSVQTSPINTVVAGEGGNKSLKNWYYQYQPTIYKIGNYQLGTEEEFKEMNRVADQYGIKIIVDAVLNHTTSDYNQISQEIKNIPNWTHGNTLISNWHNRYDVTQNALLTLYDWNTQNEYVQQYLLNYLKQAVADGADGFRYDAAKHIELPGEYGSNFWNVILNNGSEFQYGEILQDDVSNDAGYGKLMSITASNYGQKIRSALKDRHISAGNLMNYQVSGVDAANLVTWVESHDNYANDDQESTWMNDSDIRLGWAMITARAKGTPLFFSRPVGGGNGTRFPGQSQIGDAGSNLYKDATVTAVNKFHNAMVGESEYLRNPGGDEQVAMIERGTKGAVIVNLVDGDKQINSETNLADGTYTDKVSGRQFNVSNGRITGSVPSRSAVVLYDDQASQAAQVSVDGYKEGDNSISKATEVTLKAKNADSATYKLGNGQEVAYKDGDKVTVGEGLEAGQSTTLTLTATGADGQSTTKTYTFTMKDPSAETNIYFQNPDNWSDVYAYMYSAKDNKLLGAWPGTKMTKEASGRYSITVPASYAEEGVKVIFTNNQGSQYPQNEGFDFKAEGLYSKAGLMPDVPAGKTRVTFDNPGGWDSANAYLYYGNPVQYPLGVWPGTQMTKDDAGNFYLDLPEEYADVNAKIIFNQPGTSNQFPYSEGFNLVKSGNYNKDGLK
;
A
#
# COMPACT_ATOMS: atom_id res chain seq x y z
N MET A 1 8.46 -28.14 13.43
CA MET A 1 7.92 -27.10 12.53
C MET A 1 9.08 -26.22 12.09
N THR A 2 9.35 -26.14 10.78
CA THR A 2 10.36 -25.23 10.23
C THR A 2 9.71 -24.36 9.14
N PHE A 3 9.44 -23.12 9.54
CA PHE A 3 9.67 -21.84 8.85
C PHE A 3 9.13 -21.48 7.45
N GLN A 4 8.65 -22.36 6.56
CA GLN A 4 8.37 -21.95 5.16
C GLN A 4 6.92 -21.62 4.78
N ASN A 5 5.93 -21.86 5.67
CA ASN A 5 4.49 -21.63 5.40
C ASN A 5 3.94 -20.25 5.81
N LYS A 6 4.79 -19.25 6.07
CA LYS A 6 4.32 -17.91 6.52
C LYS A 6 4.22 -16.83 5.43
N VAL A 7 4.80 -17.07 4.25
CA VAL A 7 4.96 -16.05 3.19
C VAL A 7 3.74 -16.00 2.23
N ASN A 8 3.15 -17.11 1.80
CA ASN A 8 2.14 -17.06 0.71
C ASN A 8 0.66 -16.86 1.09
N LEU A 9 0.28 -16.79 2.38
CA LEU A 9 -1.14 -16.64 2.77
C LEU A 9 -1.69 -15.22 2.63
N LYS A 10 -0.82 -14.29 2.29
CA LYS A 10 -1.08 -12.88 2.38
C LYS A 10 -1.68 -12.40 1.05
N LYS A 11 -1.18 -12.86 -0.11
CA LYS A 11 -1.48 -12.23 -1.42
C LYS A 11 -2.89 -12.51 -1.98
N LYS A 12 -3.68 -13.34 -1.29
CA LYS A 12 -5.06 -13.70 -1.67
C LYS A 12 -6.15 -13.22 -0.69
N MET A 13 -5.81 -12.58 0.44
CA MET A 13 -6.82 -12.05 1.38
C MET A 13 -7.25 -10.59 1.13
N LYS A 14 -6.65 -9.88 0.17
CA LYS A 14 -7.07 -8.53 -0.27
C LYS A 14 -8.34 -8.48 -1.15
N LYS A 15 -9.10 -9.58 -1.31
CA LYS A 15 -10.31 -9.60 -2.16
C LYS A 15 -11.57 -10.23 -1.57
N SER A 16 -11.57 -10.70 -0.32
CA SER A 16 -12.81 -11.12 0.33
C SER A 16 -12.63 -11.20 1.85
N LEU A 17 -13.09 -10.20 2.60
CA LEU A 17 -13.66 -10.40 3.94
C LEU A 17 -14.43 -9.14 4.39
N GLY A 18 -15.45 -8.78 3.61
CA GLY A 18 -16.50 -7.88 4.09
C GLY A 18 -17.33 -8.59 5.16
N SER A 19 -17.30 -8.03 6.37
CA SER A 19 -18.09 -8.39 7.57
C SER A 19 -17.61 -9.60 8.39
N LEU A 20 -16.97 -9.31 9.53
CA LEU A 20 -16.87 -10.22 10.67
C LEU A 20 -17.04 -9.44 11.98
N LEU A 21 -17.98 -9.90 12.82
CA LEU A 21 -18.39 -9.36 14.12
C LEU A 21 -17.25 -9.35 15.15
N ILE A 22 -17.13 -8.26 15.93
CA ILE A 22 -16.39 -8.25 17.20
C ILE A 22 -17.41 -8.18 18.35
N LEU A 23 -17.51 -9.24 19.15
CA LEU A 23 -18.16 -9.21 20.46
C LEU A 23 -17.10 -8.91 21.53
N THR A 24 -17.21 -7.78 22.22
CA THR A 24 -16.53 -7.56 23.51
C THR A 24 -17.45 -7.99 24.64
N ALA A 25 -17.01 -8.96 25.44
CA ALA A 25 -17.73 -9.41 26.62
C ALA A 25 -17.30 -8.60 27.85
N ILE A 26 -18.18 -7.74 28.38
CA ILE A 26 -18.16 -7.28 29.78
C ILE A 26 -19.61 -7.28 30.29
N GLY A 27 -19.77 -7.73 31.54
CA GLY A 27 -21.00 -8.21 32.14
C GLY A 27 -22.17 -7.24 32.28
N ALA A 28 -23.36 -7.85 32.16
CA ALA A 28 -24.68 -7.50 32.68
C ALA A 28 -25.12 -6.01 32.63
N GLY A 29 -25.93 -5.69 31.62
CA GLY A 29 -26.99 -4.68 31.73
C GLY A 29 -26.74 -3.34 31.04
N GLY A 30 -26.58 -3.33 29.71
CA GLY A 30 -26.63 -2.12 28.89
C GLY A 30 -26.62 -2.44 27.40
N LEU A 31 -27.59 -1.90 26.63
CA LEU A 31 -27.67 -2.06 25.17
C LEU A 31 -26.45 -1.43 24.50
N VAL A 32 -25.64 -2.27 23.83
CA VAL A 32 -24.47 -1.85 23.04
C VAL A 32 -24.93 -1.50 21.62
N GLN A 33 -24.77 -0.24 21.21
CA GLN A 33 -24.93 0.16 19.81
C GLN A 33 -23.69 -0.27 19.00
N VAL A 34 -23.92 -1.08 17.96
CA VAL A 34 -22.90 -1.52 17.01
C VAL A 34 -22.88 -0.52 15.84
N LYS A 35 -21.80 0.26 15.71
CA LYS A 35 -21.52 1.07 14.51
C LYS A 35 -20.73 0.22 13.51
N VAL A 36 -21.26 0.04 12.30
CA VAL A 36 -20.52 -0.46 11.13
C VAL A 36 -20.40 0.71 10.16
N VAL A 37 -19.18 1.09 9.80
CA VAL A 37 -18.86 2.18 8.86
C VAL A 37 -18.55 1.53 7.51
N ASN A 38 -19.16 2.00 6.41
CA ASN A 38 -18.75 1.60 5.05
C ASN A 38 -18.73 2.79 4.09
N ALA A 39 -17.87 2.65 3.08
CA ALA A 39 -17.24 3.66 2.22
C ALA A 39 -18.14 4.78 1.66
N ASP A 40 -18.03 5.97 2.28
CA ASP A 40 -18.02 7.25 1.56
C ASP A 40 -16.99 7.15 0.43
N GLU A 41 -17.15 7.93 -0.65
CA GLU A 41 -16.14 8.11 -1.71
C GLU A 41 -14.75 8.27 -1.07
N GLN A 42 -13.97 7.18 -1.02
CA GLN A 42 -12.86 7.08 -0.08
C GLN A 42 -11.76 8.00 -0.59
N VAL A 43 -11.52 9.10 0.14
CA VAL A 43 -10.41 10.01 -0.13
C VAL A 43 -9.13 9.17 -0.26
N SER A 44 -8.44 9.34 -1.38
CA SER A 44 -7.21 8.60 -1.65
C SER A 44 -6.17 8.88 -0.57
N MET A 45 -5.22 7.96 -0.31
CA MET A 45 -4.14 8.23 0.66
C MET A 45 -3.36 9.51 0.33
N LYS A 46 -3.22 9.84 -0.95
CA LYS A 46 -2.48 11.01 -1.42
C LYS A 46 -3.19 12.32 -1.08
N ASP A 47 -4.52 12.30 -1.13
CA ASP A 47 -5.39 13.46 -0.91
C ASP A 47 -5.95 13.54 0.52
N GLY A 48 -5.57 12.58 1.37
CA GLY A 48 -6.03 12.47 2.76
C GLY A 48 -4.93 12.75 3.77
N THR A 49 -5.25 12.53 5.05
CA THR A 49 -4.28 12.67 6.15
C THR A 49 -3.75 11.32 6.63
N ILE A 50 -2.48 11.29 7.04
CA ILE A 50 -1.78 10.11 7.56
C ILE A 50 -1.62 10.25 9.08
N LEU A 51 -2.02 9.23 9.85
CA LEU A 51 -1.62 9.09 11.25
C LEU A 51 -0.32 8.29 11.34
N HIS A 52 0.77 8.89 11.80
CA HIS A 52 1.96 8.13 12.17
C HIS A 52 1.78 7.55 13.58
N ALA A 53 1.37 6.29 13.64
CA ALA A 53 1.20 5.50 14.85
C ALA A 53 2.55 5.00 15.37
N TRP A 54 3.44 5.95 15.65
CA TRP A 54 4.84 5.70 15.99
C TRP A 54 4.97 4.87 17.26
N CYS A 55 5.67 3.74 17.16
CA CYS A 55 5.83 2.73 18.21
C CYS A 55 4.55 2.03 18.68
N TRP A 56 3.39 2.19 18.03
CA TRP A 56 2.19 1.46 18.40
C TRP A 56 2.30 0.01 17.93
N SER A 57 1.90 -0.94 18.78
CA SER A 57 1.81 -2.35 18.35
C SER A 57 0.71 -2.54 17.31
N PHE A 58 0.78 -3.63 16.54
CA PHE A 58 -0.27 -3.97 15.58
C PHE A 58 -1.64 -4.10 16.26
N ASN A 59 -1.69 -4.71 17.45
CA ASN A 59 -2.92 -4.81 18.22
C ASN A 59 -3.43 -3.44 18.70
N THR A 60 -2.54 -2.55 19.14
CA THR A 60 -2.93 -1.20 19.56
C THR A 60 -3.55 -0.41 18.41
N ILE A 61 -2.98 -0.48 17.20
CA ILE A 61 -3.56 0.17 16.01
C ILE A 61 -4.94 -0.43 15.72
N LYS A 62 -5.04 -1.76 15.69
CA LYS A 62 -6.30 -2.50 15.49
C LYS A 62 -7.38 -2.08 16.49
N ASP A 63 -7.05 -2.03 17.77
CA ASP A 63 -7.99 -1.74 18.86
C ASP A 63 -8.45 -0.27 18.86
N ASN A 64 -7.70 0.62 18.19
CA ASN A 64 -8.04 2.04 18.05
C ASN A 64 -8.62 2.40 16.67
N MET A 65 -8.88 1.43 15.79
CA MET A 65 -9.25 1.69 14.38
C MET A 65 -10.51 2.58 14.24
N GLN A 66 -11.53 2.36 15.06
CA GLN A 66 -12.73 3.21 15.09
C GLN A 66 -12.37 4.67 15.43
N ALA A 67 -11.54 4.88 16.44
CA ALA A 67 -11.14 6.23 16.85
C ALA A 67 -10.29 6.92 15.78
N ILE A 68 -9.43 6.16 15.09
CA ILE A 68 -8.65 6.65 13.95
C ILE A 68 -9.58 7.09 12.80
N LYS A 69 -10.58 6.27 12.47
CA LYS A 69 -11.58 6.61 11.45
C LYS A 69 -12.42 7.83 11.85
N ASP A 70 -12.89 7.89 13.09
CA ASP A 70 -13.71 9.00 13.59
C ASP A 70 -12.93 10.33 13.63
N ALA A 71 -11.62 10.25 13.85
CA ALA A 71 -10.68 11.38 13.76
C ALA A 71 -10.43 11.86 12.32
N GLY A 72 -10.92 11.15 11.30
CA GLY A 72 -10.88 11.58 9.91
C GLY A 72 -9.59 11.24 9.15
N TYR A 73 -8.74 10.37 9.69
CA TYR A 73 -7.59 9.87 8.95
C TYR A 73 -8.01 8.96 7.80
N THR A 74 -7.22 8.96 6.73
CA THR A 74 -7.39 8.05 5.58
C THR A 74 -6.44 6.86 5.65
N SER A 75 -5.30 7.06 6.32
CA SER A 75 -4.26 6.05 6.44
C SER A 75 -3.52 6.13 7.77
N VAL A 76 -2.90 5.02 8.13
CA VAL A 76 -2.00 4.88 9.29
C VAL A 76 -0.65 4.44 8.81
N GLN A 77 0.40 5.15 9.22
CA GLN A 77 1.78 4.69 9.10
C GLN A 77 2.19 3.92 10.36
N THR A 78 2.67 2.69 10.19
CA THR A 78 3.30 1.90 11.25
C THR A 78 4.79 2.23 11.38
N SER A 79 5.38 1.96 12.54
CA SER A 79 6.84 1.77 12.65
C SER A 79 7.32 0.55 11.83
N PRO A 80 8.65 0.36 11.64
CA PRO A 80 9.20 -0.78 10.90
C PRO A 80 8.69 -2.15 11.35
N ILE A 81 8.19 -2.92 10.40
CA ILE A 81 7.52 -4.21 10.68
C ILE A 81 8.45 -5.41 10.58
N ASN A 82 9.66 -5.27 10.03
CA ASN A 82 10.62 -6.36 9.92
C ASN A 82 11.22 -6.74 11.27
N THR A 83 11.85 -7.90 11.33
CA THR A 83 12.66 -8.31 12.48
C THR A 83 13.87 -7.40 12.63
N VAL A 84 14.12 -7.00 13.87
CA VAL A 84 15.17 -6.05 14.25
C VAL A 84 15.97 -6.60 15.42
N VAL A 85 17.08 -5.95 15.75
CA VAL A 85 17.88 -6.28 16.92
C VAL A 85 17.07 -6.08 18.21
N ALA A 86 17.10 -7.07 19.10
CA ALA A 86 16.50 -6.99 20.43
C ALA A 86 17.46 -6.32 21.41
N GLY A 87 17.72 -5.03 21.19
CA GLY A 87 18.60 -4.24 22.05
C GLY A 87 18.11 -4.14 23.48
N GLU A 88 19.03 -3.98 24.43
CA GLU A 88 18.73 -3.88 25.87
C GLU A 88 17.84 -5.04 26.40
N GLY A 89 18.05 -6.25 25.89
CA GLY A 89 17.26 -7.44 26.27
C GLY A 89 15.78 -7.36 25.86
N GLY A 90 15.45 -6.52 24.88
CA GLY A 90 14.07 -6.31 24.41
C GLY A 90 13.26 -5.34 25.27
N ASN A 91 13.92 -4.50 26.07
CA ASN A 91 13.28 -3.50 26.92
C ASN A 91 12.42 -2.52 26.09
N LYS A 92 11.15 -2.39 26.50
CA LYS A 92 10.10 -1.60 25.83
C LYS A 92 10.10 -0.11 26.14
N SER A 93 11.04 0.39 26.94
CA SER A 93 11.19 1.84 27.14
C SER A 93 11.21 2.56 25.78
N LEU A 94 10.44 3.64 25.64
CA LEU A 94 10.44 4.44 24.41
C LEU A 94 11.81 5.04 24.08
N LYS A 95 12.76 5.08 25.03
CA LYS A 95 14.17 5.42 24.76
C LYS A 95 14.84 4.46 23.77
N ASN A 96 14.31 3.24 23.64
CA ASN A 96 14.82 2.18 22.77
C ASN A 96 14.12 2.13 21.40
N TRP A 97 13.40 3.19 21.01
CA TRP A 97 12.66 3.27 19.76
C TRP A 97 13.56 3.01 18.54
N TYR A 98 14.80 3.50 18.56
CA TYR A 98 15.74 3.46 17.44
C TYR A 98 16.14 2.03 17.04
N TYR A 99 15.94 1.03 17.90
CA TYR A 99 16.13 -0.37 17.51
C TYR A 99 15.14 -0.83 16.43
N GLN A 100 14.00 -0.15 16.23
CA GLN A 100 13.10 -0.39 15.08
C GLN A 100 13.80 -0.19 13.74
N TYR A 101 14.83 0.66 13.70
CA TYR A 101 15.58 1.01 12.50
C TYR A 101 16.87 0.18 12.35
N GLN A 102 16.93 -0.98 12.99
CA GLN A 102 18.09 -1.87 12.91
C GLN A 102 17.69 -3.29 12.47
N PRO A 103 17.37 -3.48 11.18
CA PRO A 103 16.99 -4.77 10.63
C PRO A 103 18.06 -5.84 10.85
N THR A 104 17.64 -7.04 11.24
CA THR A 104 18.52 -8.23 11.30
C THR A 104 18.16 -9.25 10.21
N ILE A 105 16.89 -9.24 9.78
CA ILE A 105 16.34 -10.04 8.70
C ILE A 105 15.01 -9.42 8.22
N TYR A 106 14.65 -9.60 6.95
CA TYR A 106 13.43 -9.04 6.36
C TYR A 106 12.26 -10.02 6.46
N LYS A 107 12.01 -10.49 7.67
CA LYS A 107 10.80 -11.24 8.05
C LYS A 107 9.87 -10.33 8.82
N ILE A 108 8.59 -10.39 8.53
CA ILE A 108 7.59 -9.53 9.18
C ILE A 108 7.33 -10.04 10.59
N GLY A 109 7.24 -9.09 11.51
CA GLY A 109 7.11 -9.31 12.94
C GLY A 109 8.42 -9.07 13.67
N ASN A 110 8.29 -8.44 14.83
CA ASN A 110 9.39 -8.19 15.75
C ASN A 110 8.86 -8.14 17.18
N TYR A 111 9.78 -8.15 18.15
CA TYR A 111 9.39 -8.10 19.55
C TYR A 111 8.58 -6.83 19.86
N GLN A 112 8.91 -5.69 19.23
CA GLN A 112 8.35 -4.34 19.48
C GLN A 112 6.88 -4.19 19.10
N LEU A 113 6.51 -4.54 17.88
CA LEU A 113 5.18 -4.26 17.32
C LEU A 113 4.26 -5.47 17.32
N GLY A 114 4.81 -6.67 17.40
CA GLY A 114 4.06 -7.92 17.39
C GLY A 114 4.46 -8.84 16.23
N THR A 115 3.65 -9.87 16.06
CA THR A 115 3.83 -10.94 15.09
C THR A 115 3.27 -10.59 13.72
N GLU A 116 3.68 -11.37 12.73
CA GLU A 116 3.16 -11.31 11.37
C GLU A 116 1.64 -11.54 11.27
N GLU A 117 1.06 -12.40 12.11
CA GLU A 117 -0.39 -12.65 12.13
C GLU A 117 -1.16 -11.46 12.72
N GLU A 118 -0.60 -10.81 13.75
CA GLU A 118 -1.19 -9.58 14.30
C GLU A 118 -1.14 -8.44 13.30
N PHE A 119 -0.09 -8.36 12.47
CA PHE A 119 -0.04 -7.42 11.36
C PHE A 119 -1.15 -7.68 10.34
N LYS A 120 -1.34 -8.93 9.87
CA LYS A 120 -2.45 -9.27 8.96
C LYS A 120 -3.81 -8.88 9.55
N GLU A 121 -4.03 -9.21 10.83
CA GLU A 121 -5.30 -8.94 11.48
C GLU A 121 -5.56 -7.44 11.64
N MET A 122 -4.52 -6.65 11.96
CA MET A 122 -4.61 -5.20 11.98
C MET A 122 -4.99 -4.64 10.61
N ASN A 123 -4.37 -5.10 9.52
CA ASN A 123 -4.73 -4.68 8.17
C ASN A 123 -6.17 -5.09 7.80
N ARG A 124 -6.58 -6.32 8.14
CA ARG A 124 -7.94 -6.81 7.90
C ARG A 124 -8.98 -5.92 8.59
N VAL A 125 -8.72 -5.49 9.82
CA VAL A 125 -9.60 -4.56 10.54
C VAL A 125 -9.52 -3.15 9.94
N ALA A 126 -8.34 -2.68 9.52
CA ALA A 126 -8.20 -1.39 8.85
C ALA A 126 -9.06 -1.29 7.60
N ASP A 127 -9.06 -2.34 6.77
CA ASP A 127 -9.89 -2.46 5.57
C ASP A 127 -11.39 -2.37 5.89
N GLN A 128 -11.86 -2.99 6.98
CA GLN A 128 -13.26 -2.87 7.45
C GLN A 128 -13.68 -1.43 7.78
N TYR A 129 -12.72 -0.55 8.10
CA TYR A 129 -12.96 0.86 8.38
C TYR A 129 -12.65 1.79 7.19
N GLY A 130 -12.18 1.22 6.07
CA GLY A 130 -11.65 1.99 4.94
C GLY A 130 -10.44 2.83 5.35
N ILE A 131 -9.57 2.30 6.21
CA ILE A 131 -8.29 2.89 6.59
C ILE A 131 -7.18 2.11 5.89
N LYS A 132 -6.29 2.83 5.20
CA LYS A 132 -5.16 2.25 4.49
C LYS A 132 -3.92 2.16 5.38
N ILE A 133 -3.08 1.15 5.19
CA ILE A 133 -1.87 0.95 6.00
C ILE A 133 -0.60 1.26 5.20
N ILE A 134 0.20 2.19 5.71
CA ILE A 134 1.53 2.54 5.19
C ILE A 134 2.58 1.90 6.10
N VAL A 135 3.49 1.12 5.53
CA VAL A 135 4.56 0.46 6.26
C VAL A 135 5.83 1.29 6.17
N ASP A 136 6.46 1.58 7.30
CA ASP A 136 7.83 2.09 7.33
C ASP A 136 8.82 0.98 6.93
N ALA A 137 9.50 1.17 5.80
CA ALA A 137 10.37 0.20 5.16
C ALA A 137 11.83 0.67 5.22
N VAL A 138 12.60 0.03 6.09
CA VAL A 138 14.05 0.27 6.26
C VAL A 138 14.82 -0.55 5.23
N LEU A 139 15.08 0.03 4.07
CA LEU A 139 15.67 -0.69 2.92
C LEU A 139 17.11 -0.27 2.59
N ASN A 140 17.61 0.81 3.19
CA ASN A 140 18.97 1.29 2.95
C ASN A 140 20.02 0.43 3.65
N HIS A 141 19.73 0.00 4.87
CA HIS A 141 20.74 -0.62 5.74
C HIS A 141 20.16 -1.74 6.60
N THR A 142 21.06 -2.43 7.29
CA THR A 142 20.76 -3.37 8.39
C THR A 142 21.36 -2.84 9.70
N THR A 143 21.23 -3.58 10.81
CA THR A 143 21.88 -3.23 12.09
C THR A 143 23.40 -3.06 11.92
N SER A 144 24.01 -2.25 12.80
CA SER A 144 25.46 -2.10 12.89
C SER A 144 26.15 -3.31 13.56
N ASP A 145 25.41 -4.16 14.27
CA ASP A 145 25.94 -5.41 14.84
C ASP A 145 25.93 -6.53 13.80
N TYR A 146 27.07 -6.69 13.11
CA TYR A 146 27.25 -7.73 12.10
C TYR A 146 26.90 -9.13 12.59
N ASN A 147 27.10 -9.44 13.89
CA ASN A 147 26.82 -10.76 14.42
C ASN A 147 25.33 -11.06 14.53
N GLN A 148 24.49 -10.02 14.65
CA GLN A 148 23.03 -10.13 14.69
C GLN A 148 22.39 -10.22 13.31
N ILE A 149 23.12 -9.84 12.26
CA ILE A 149 22.65 -9.99 10.88
C ILE A 149 22.51 -11.48 10.56
N SER A 150 21.31 -11.86 10.10
CA SER A 150 20.98 -13.25 9.82
C SER A 150 21.86 -13.86 8.73
N GLN A 151 22.06 -15.17 8.80
CA GLN A 151 22.79 -15.90 7.76
C GLN A 151 22.07 -15.84 6.40
N GLU A 152 20.74 -15.65 6.40
CA GLU A 152 19.94 -15.47 5.18
C GLU A 152 20.42 -14.28 4.36
N ILE A 153 20.65 -13.13 5.01
CA ILE A 153 21.24 -11.94 4.38
C ILE A 153 22.69 -12.20 3.99
N LYS A 154 23.51 -12.75 4.91
CA LYS A 154 24.94 -12.98 4.66
C LYS A 154 25.22 -13.95 3.51
N ASN A 155 24.27 -14.84 3.20
CA ASN A 155 24.36 -15.77 2.09
C ASN A 155 24.12 -15.10 0.73
N ILE A 156 23.57 -13.89 0.69
CA ILE A 156 23.46 -13.12 -0.55
C ILE A 156 24.89 -12.69 -0.95
N PRO A 157 25.40 -13.11 -2.12
CA PRO A 157 26.74 -12.73 -2.54
C PRO A 157 26.88 -11.22 -2.65
N ASN A 158 27.93 -10.64 -2.08
CA ASN A 158 28.22 -9.20 -2.15
C ASN A 158 27.04 -8.30 -1.73
N TRP A 159 26.38 -8.65 -0.62
CA TRP A 159 25.13 -8.01 -0.20
C TRP A 159 25.28 -6.60 0.38
N THR A 160 26.48 -6.16 0.76
CA THR A 160 26.71 -4.89 1.46
C THR A 160 27.86 -4.09 0.86
N HIS A 161 27.76 -2.77 0.90
CA HIS A 161 28.89 -1.85 0.68
C HIS A 161 29.85 -1.80 1.89
N GLY A 162 29.47 -2.43 3.00
CA GLY A 162 30.19 -2.42 4.26
C GLY A 162 29.57 -1.44 5.25
N ASN A 163 30.36 -1.07 6.26
CA ASN A 163 29.97 -0.13 7.31
C ASN A 163 30.92 1.06 7.44
N THR A 164 31.65 1.39 6.37
CA THR A 164 32.47 2.61 6.30
C THR A 164 31.56 3.81 6.46
N LEU A 165 31.79 4.65 7.46
CA LEU A 165 30.96 5.81 7.74
C LEU A 165 30.99 6.83 6.60
N ILE A 166 29.83 7.42 6.29
CA ILE A 166 29.74 8.63 5.47
C ILE A 166 30.63 9.71 6.10
N SER A 167 31.52 10.28 5.29
CA SER A 167 32.49 11.29 5.73
C SER A 167 32.21 12.68 5.18
N ASN A 168 31.62 12.75 3.99
CA ASN A 168 31.32 13.98 3.26
C ASN A 168 29.85 14.00 2.81
N TRP A 169 29.02 14.70 3.58
CA TRP A 169 27.60 14.88 3.31
C TRP A 169 27.27 15.73 2.08
N HIS A 170 28.27 16.35 1.45
CA HIS A 170 28.13 17.10 0.19
C HIS A 170 28.58 16.27 -1.03
N ASN A 171 28.83 14.97 -0.85
CA ASN A 171 29.18 14.06 -1.94
C ASN A 171 28.11 12.99 -2.10
N ARG A 172 27.39 13.03 -3.22
CA ARG A 172 26.32 12.08 -3.55
C ARG A 172 26.79 10.61 -3.53
N TYR A 173 28.03 10.34 -3.94
CA TYR A 173 28.60 9.00 -3.89
C TYR A 173 28.82 8.57 -2.44
N ASP A 174 29.43 9.42 -1.62
CA ASP A 174 29.66 9.08 -0.21
C ASP A 174 28.33 8.89 0.54
N VAL A 175 27.35 9.77 0.31
CA VAL A 175 26.02 9.69 0.93
C VAL A 175 25.25 8.42 0.56
N THR A 176 25.47 7.86 -0.63
CA THR A 176 24.70 6.71 -1.13
C THR A 176 25.44 5.38 -1.12
N GLN A 177 26.77 5.37 -0.98
CA GLN A 177 27.60 4.17 -1.11
C GLN A 177 28.36 3.83 0.18
N ASN A 178 28.13 4.59 1.26
CA ASN A 178 28.73 4.39 2.57
C ASN A 178 27.66 4.45 3.68
N ALA A 179 28.02 3.93 4.85
CA ALA A 179 27.10 3.68 5.94
C ALA A 179 26.66 4.93 6.71
N LEU A 180 25.34 5.09 6.81
CA LEU A 180 24.68 5.95 7.77
C LEU A 180 24.85 5.40 9.19
N LEU A 181 25.47 6.16 10.10
CA LEU A 181 25.59 5.81 11.53
C LEU A 181 26.18 4.41 11.82
N THR A 182 27.11 3.92 10.98
CA THR A 182 27.72 2.56 11.02
C THR A 182 26.78 1.40 10.72
N LEU A 183 25.54 1.68 10.34
CA LEU A 183 24.56 0.68 9.91
C LEU A 183 25.05 0.05 8.60
N TYR A 184 25.11 -1.28 8.52
CA TYR A 184 25.66 -1.94 7.33
C TYR A 184 24.79 -1.61 6.11
N ASP A 185 25.41 -0.95 5.13
CA ASP A 185 24.75 -0.39 3.95
C ASP A 185 24.50 -1.49 2.93
N TRP A 186 23.26 -1.60 2.43
CA TRP A 186 22.92 -2.58 1.40
C TRP A 186 23.61 -2.23 0.10
N ASN A 187 24.14 -3.24 -0.60
CA ASN A 187 24.58 -3.07 -1.98
C ASN A 187 23.35 -3.02 -2.90
N THR A 188 22.79 -1.83 -3.09
CA THR A 188 21.52 -1.61 -3.80
C THR A 188 21.62 -1.78 -5.32
N GLN A 189 22.83 -1.78 -5.88
CA GLN A 189 23.10 -2.15 -7.28
C GLN A 189 22.99 -3.67 -7.50
N ASN A 190 23.11 -4.47 -6.44
CA ASN A 190 23.06 -5.91 -6.54
C ASN A 190 21.62 -6.40 -6.72
N GLU A 191 21.33 -7.03 -7.86
CA GLU A 191 20.01 -7.53 -8.21
C GLU A 191 19.46 -8.55 -7.20
N TYR A 192 20.32 -9.36 -6.56
CA TYR A 192 19.89 -10.30 -5.52
C TYR A 192 19.37 -9.56 -4.28
N VAL A 193 20.01 -8.45 -3.91
CA VAL A 193 19.56 -7.56 -2.83
C VAL A 193 18.23 -6.92 -3.21
N GLN A 194 18.13 -6.36 -4.42
CA GLN A 194 16.90 -5.75 -4.91
C GLN A 194 15.71 -6.73 -4.87
N GLN A 195 15.89 -7.96 -5.36
CA GLN A 195 14.82 -8.97 -5.33
C GLN A 195 14.49 -9.44 -3.92
N TYR A 196 15.49 -9.60 -3.05
CA TYR A 196 15.26 -9.95 -1.65
C TYR A 196 14.40 -8.89 -0.92
N LEU A 197 14.74 -7.61 -1.07
CA LEU A 197 14.00 -6.50 -0.48
C LEU A 197 12.62 -6.30 -1.15
N LEU A 198 12.53 -6.44 -2.48
CA LEU A 198 11.26 -6.38 -3.20
C LEU A 198 10.29 -7.49 -2.74
N ASN A 199 10.80 -8.70 -2.49
CA ASN A 199 9.98 -9.81 -2.00
C ASN A 199 9.42 -9.52 -0.61
N TYR A 200 10.19 -8.86 0.27
CA TYR A 200 9.68 -8.37 1.55
C TYR A 200 8.56 -7.34 1.39
N LEU A 201 8.68 -6.37 0.48
CA LEU A 201 7.60 -5.40 0.23
C LEU A 201 6.37 -6.06 -0.39
N LYS A 202 6.58 -6.94 -1.38
CA LYS A 202 5.50 -7.73 -1.99
C LYS A 202 4.83 -8.62 -0.96
N GLN A 203 5.57 -9.08 0.05
CA GLN A 203 5.01 -9.74 1.21
C GLN A 203 4.14 -8.77 1.98
N ALA A 204 4.66 -7.65 2.48
CA ALA A 204 3.87 -6.64 3.20
C ALA A 204 2.54 -6.27 2.48
N VAL A 205 2.58 -6.04 1.15
CA VAL A 205 1.37 -5.76 0.35
C VAL A 205 0.40 -6.93 0.32
N ALA A 206 0.95 -8.13 0.15
CA ALA A 206 0.17 -9.35 0.26
C ALA A 206 -0.62 -9.32 1.58
N ASP A 207 0.00 -8.89 2.67
CA ASP A 207 -0.55 -9.02 4.02
C ASP A 207 -1.69 -8.08 4.33
N GLY A 208 -1.90 -7.11 3.45
CA GLY A 208 -2.83 -6.03 3.68
C GLY A 208 -2.21 -4.63 3.56
N ALA A 209 -0.87 -4.47 3.58
CA ALA A 209 -0.27 -3.14 3.46
C ALA A 209 -0.66 -2.47 2.13
N ASP A 210 -0.98 -1.19 2.18
CA ASP A 210 -1.43 -0.40 1.03
C ASP A 210 -0.37 0.59 0.56
N GLY A 211 0.64 0.86 1.38
CA GLY A 211 1.70 1.80 1.03
C GLY A 211 3.00 1.61 1.78
N PHE A 212 4.00 2.39 1.38
CA PHE A 212 5.32 2.40 2.01
C PHE A 212 5.84 3.81 2.27
N ARG A 213 6.47 3.98 3.44
CA ARG A 213 7.42 5.04 3.73
C ARG A 213 8.81 4.45 3.64
N TYR A 214 9.64 4.90 2.71
CA TYR A 214 11.01 4.41 2.59
C TYR A 214 11.93 5.22 3.51
N ASP A 215 12.41 4.57 4.56
CA ASP A 215 13.40 5.12 5.48
C ASP A 215 14.70 5.46 4.76
N ALA A 216 15.32 6.58 5.15
CA ALA A 216 16.63 6.98 4.65
C ALA A 216 16.74 6.93 3.11
N ALA A 217 15.64 7.18 2.38
CA ALA A 217 15.58 6.98 0.92
C ALA A 217 16.65 7.79 0.17
N LYS A 218 17.07 8.95 0.71
CA LYS A 218 18.15 9.80 0.18
C LYS A 218 19.47 9.03 0.02
N HIS A 219 19.69 8.02 0.86
CA HIS A 219 20.92 7.23 0.90
C HIS A 219 20.93 6.08 -0.12
N ILE A 220 19.87 5.89 -0.91
CA ILE A 220 19.87 4.91 -2.00
C ILE A 220 19.87 5.63 -3.35
N GLU A 221 20.87 5.38 -4.18
CA GLU A 221 21.08 6.06 -5.45
C GLU A 221 19.88 5.97 -6.42
N LEU A 222 19.71 7.01 -7.24
CA LEU A 222 18.66 7.06 -8.26
C LEU A 222 19.05 6.29 -9.53
N PRO A 223 18.07 5.89 -10.38
CA PRO A 223 18.39 5.34 -11.70
C PRO A 223 19.32 6.27 -12.50
N GLY A 224 20.42 5.71 -13.02
CA GLY A 224 21.46 6.46 -13.72
C GLY A 224 22.59 6.99 -12.83
N GLU A 225 22.44 6.92 -11.51
CA GLU A 225 23.53 7.10 -10.55
C GLU A 225 24.21 5.75 -10.30
N TYR A 226 25.54 5.71 -10.45
CA TYR A 226 26.42 4.59 -10.07
C TYR A 226 26.00 3.18 -10.54
N GLY A 227 25.27 3.09 -11.67
CA GLY A 227 24.90 1.82 -12.30
C GLY A 227 23.72 1.08 -11.66
N SER A 228 22.90 1.77 -10.84
CA SER A 228 21.75 1.14 -10.16
C SER A 228 20.44 1.23 -10.93
N ASN A 229 19.53 0.29 -10.62
CA ASN A 229 18.13 0.30 -11.02
C ASN A 229 17.17 0.11 -9.82
N PHE A 230 17.68 0.31 -8.59
CA PHE A 230 16.99 -0.05 -7.35
C PHE A 230 15.55 0.46 -7.28
N TRP A 231 15.34 1.77 -7.42
CA TRP A 231 14.00 2.35 -7.29
C TRP A 231 13.01 1.88 -8.36
N ASN A 232 13.45 1.67 -9.61
CA ASN A 232 12.56 1.13 -10.64
C ASN A 232 12.08 -0.30 -10.31
N VAL A 233 12.90 -1.08 -9.61
CA VAL A 233 12.55 -2.43 -9.15
C VAL A 233 11.67 -2.38 -7.90
N ILE A 234 12.08 -1.60 -6.90
CA ILE A 234 11.49 -1.57 -5.56
C ILE A 234 10.10 -0.96 -5.55
N LEU A 235 9.85 0.07 -6.37
CA LEU A 235 8.54 0.70 -6.46
C LEU A 235 7.49 -0.22 -7.13
N ASN A 236 7.92 -1.27 -7.85
CA ASN A 236 7.05 -2.30 -8.42
C ASN A 236 6.66 -3.40 -7.40
N ASN A 237 6.21 -2.96 -6.23
CA ASN A 237 5.83 -3.82 -5.11
C ASN A 237 4.31 -4.08 -5.02
N GLY A 238 3.50 -3.29 -5.75
CA GLY A 238 2.03 -3.41 -5.80
C GLY A 238 1.26 -2.54 -4.80
N SER A 239 1.91 -1.58 -4.14
CA SER A 239 1.25 -0.64 -3.24
C SER A 239 0.53 0.50 -3.99
N GLU A 240 -0.45 1.11 -3.34
CA GLU A 240 -1.27 2.22 -3.85
C GLU A 240 -0.61 3.59 -3.64
N PHE A 241 0.10 3.77 -2.53
CA PHE A 241 0.82 5.02 -2.20
C PHE A 241 2.21 4.71 -1.67
N GLN A 242 3.19 5.53 -2.02
CA GLN A 242 4.57 5.34 -1.58
C GLN A 242 5.31 6.66 -1.55
N TYR A 243 6.13 6.84 -0.53
CA TYR A 243 6.93 8.05 -0.37
C TYR A 243 8.26 7.77 0.32
N GLY A 244 9.28 8.57 0.01
CA GLY A 244 10.61 8.46 0.60
C GLY A 244 10.87 9.55 1.64
N GLU A 245 11.57 9.19 2.70
CA GLU A 245 12.22 10.17 3.55
C GLU A 245 13.46 10.72 2.84
N ILE A 246 13.34 11.97 2.40
CA ILE A 246 14.41 12.77 1.82
C ILE A 246 14.57 14.00 2.70
N LEU A 247 15.50 13.94 3.66
CA LEU A 247 15.88 15.11 4.44
C LEU A 247 16.70 16.04 3.54
N GLN A 248 16.10 17.19 3.21
CA GLN A 248 16.58 18.11 2.19
C GLN A 248 17.92 18.72 2.54
N ASP A 249 18.83 18.69 1.57
CA ASP A 249 20.15 19.34 1.56
C ASP A 249 20.63 19.55 0.11
N ASP A 250 21.87 19.96 -0.10
CA ASP A 250 22.42 20.26 -1.42
C ASP A 250 22.65 19.03 -2.32
N VAL A 251 22.62 17.80 -1.77
CA VAL A 251 22.80 16.54 -2.53
C VAL A 251 21.61 15.59 -2.46
N SER A 252 20.51 16.04 -1.86
CA SER A 252 19.27 15.29 -1.66
C SER A 252 18.58 14.85 -2.96
N ASN A 253 18.77 15.62 -4.04
CA ASN A 253 18.17 15.37 -5.35
C ASN A 253 16.62 15.21 -5.28
N ASP A 254 15.96 16.10 -4.52
CA ASP A 254 14.50 16.14 -4.31
C ASP A 254 13.71 15.90 -5.62
N ALA A 255 14.04 16.63 -6.69
CA ALA A 255 13.35 16.53 -7.98
C ALA A 255 13.57 15.18 -8.69
N GLY A 256 14.67 14.49 -8.43
CA GLY A 256 14.93 13.14 -8.92
C GLY A 256 13.99 12.12 -8.27
N TYR A 257 13.92 12.12 -6.95
CA TYR A 257 13.00 11.25 -6.19
C TYR A 257 11.53 11.62 -6.44
N GLY A 258 11.20 12.90 -6.52
CA GLY A 258 9.84 13.41 -6.73
C GLY A 258 9.21 13.02 -8.08
N LYS A 259 10.01 12.51 -9.03
CA LYS A 259 9.54 11.90 -10.28
C LYS A 259 9.13 10.44 -10.12
N LEU A 260 9.64 9.76 -9.10
CA LEU A 260 9.45 8.33 -8.85
C LEU A 260 8.40 8.07 -7.77
N MET A 261 8.39 8.89 -6.72
CA MET A 261 7.53 8.74 -5.54
C MET A 261 7.25 10.09 -4.90
N SER A 262 6.35 10.12 -3.90
CA SER A 262 6.22 11.33 -3.07
C SER A 262 7.43 11.48 -2.14
N ILE A 263 7.76 12.69 -1.69
CA ILE A 263 8.92 12.93 -0.80
C ILE A 263 8.55 13.80 0.39
N THR A 264 9.32 13.71 1.46
CA THR A 264 9.14 14.56 2.65
C THR A 264 9.56 16.01 2.39
N ALA A 265 8.73 16.98 2.79
CA ALA A 265 9.08 18.40 2.79
C ALA A 265 9.71 18.82 4.14
N SER A 266 10.93 18.35 4.43
CA SER A 266 11.57 18.55 5.74
C SER A 266 11.78 20.03 6.08
N ASN A 267 12.19 20.84 5.11
CA ASN A 267 12.40 22.28 5.30
C ASN A 267 11.09 23.02 5.55
N TYR A 268 9.97 22.55 4.98
CA TYR A 268 8.65 23.09 5.30
C TYR A 268 8.28 22.83 6.76
N GLY A 269 8.51 21.61 7.25
CA GLY A 269 8.30 21.26 8.66
C GLY A 269 9.11 22.19 9.59
N GLN A 270 10.39 22.43 9.26
CA GLN A 270 11.21 23.41 10.00
C GLN A 270 10.60 24.81 9.96
N LYS A 271 10.14 25.28 8.79
CA LYS A 271 9.52 26.60 8.65
C LYS A 271 8.25 26.74 9.49
N ILE A 272 7.43 25.70 9.57
CA ILE A 272 6.23 25.66 10.43
C ILE A 272 6.62 25.69 11.91
N ARG A 273 7.62 24.91 12.34
CA ARG A 273 8.13 24.96 13.71
C ARG A 273 8.67 26.33 14.10
N SER A 274 9.41 27.00 13.21
CA SER A 274 9.86 28.39 13.43
C SER A 274 8.68 29.35 13.57
N ALA A 275 7.68 29.25 12.70
CA ALA A 275 6.46 30.08 12.79
C ALA A 275 5.70 29.89 14.10
N LEU A 276 5.61 28.65 14.60
CA LEU A 276 5.01 28.36 15.90
C LEU A 276 5.81 28.97 17.05
N LYS A 277 7.15 28.86 16.98
CA LYS A 277 8.06 29.41 17.99
C LYS A 277 7.96 30.92 18.07
N ASP A 278 7.99 31.56 16.92
CA ASP A 278 7.99 33.02 16.80
C ASP A 278 6.58 33.61 16.81
N ARG A 279 5.55 32.75 16.81
CA ARG A 279 4.12 33.09 16.82
C ARG A 279 3.69 34.04 15.71
N HIS A 280 4.29 33.89 14.54
CA HIS A 280 3.95 34.64 13.33
C HIS A 280 4.26 33.85 12.06
N ILE A 281 3.49 34.05 11.00
CA ILE A 281 3.79 33.54 9.67
C ILE A 281 3.13 34.40 8.58
N SER A 282 3.94 34.88 7.63
CA SER A 282 3.40 35.51 6.43
C SER A 282 2.76 34.46 5.51
N ALA A 283 1.68 34.81 4.83
CA ALA A 283 0.97 33.92 3.92
C ALA A 283 1.90 33.40 2.80
N GLY A 284 2.82 34.22 2.31
CA GLY A 284 3.83 33.80 1.32
C GLY A 284 4.77 32.71 1.86
N ASN A 285 5.21 32.84 3.11
CA ASN A 285 6.02 31.82 3.76
C ASN A 285 5.23 30.53 4.02
N LEU A 286 3.94 30.64 4.36
CA LEU A 286 3.09 29.48 4.53
C LEU A 286 2.83 28.78 3.19
N MET A 287 2.62 29.53 2.09
CA MET A 287 2.40 28.98 0.75
C MET A 287 3.61 28.20 0.20
N ASN A 288 4.83 28.65 0.50
CA ASN A 288 6.05 28.06 -0.04
C ASN A 288 6.48 26.80 0.74
N TYR A 289 6.28 25.63 0.11
CA TYR A 289 6.66 24.32 0.64
C TYR A 289 8.17 24.08 0.80
N GLN A 290 9.04 25.04 0.49
CA GLN A 290 10.50 24.89 0.64
C GLN A 290 11.10 23.71 -0.15
N VAL A 291 10.45 23.25 -1.21
CA VAL A 291 10.95 22.19 -2.11
C VAL A 291 10.99 22.73 -3.54
N SER A 292 12.11 22.53 -4.24
CA SER A 292 12.28 22.97 -5.63
C SER A 292 12.14 21.80 -6.60
N GLY A 293 11.44 22.02 -7.73
CA GLY A 293 11.35 21.03 -8.81
C GLY A 293 10.46 19.82 -8.54
N VAL A 294 9.62 19.86 -7.49
CA VAL A 294 8.66 18.80 -7.14
C VAL A 294 7.26 19.40 -7.10
N ASP A 295 6.27 18.75 -7.72
CA ASP A 295 4.87 19.15 -7.56
C ASP A 295 4.47 18.99 -6.09
N ALA A 296 3.86 20.01 -5.50
CA ALA A 296 3.37 19.95 -4.12
C ALA A 296 2.40 18.77 -3.87
N ALA A 297 1.72 18.26 -4.90
CA ALA A 297 0.90 17.05 -4.80
C ALA A 297 1.72 15.76 -4.52
N ASN A 298 3.04 15.78 -4.77
CA ASN A 298 3.99 14.70 -4.48
C ASN A 298 4.77 14.97 -3.18
N LEU A 299 4.30 15.84 -2.31
CA LEU A 299 4.93 16.10 -1.02
C LEU A 299 4.17 15.41 0.12
N VAL A 300 4.93 14.88 1.07
CA VAL A 300 4.43 14.53 2.41
C VAL A 300 4.91 15.62 3.37
N THR A 301 3.98 16.25 4.08
CA THR A 301 4.28 17.35 5.01
C THR A 301 4.09 16.91 6.44
N TRP A 302 4.74 17.58 7.38
CA TRP A 302 4.53 17.38 8.81
C TRP A 302 4.76 18.68 9.57
N VAL A 303 4.26 18.76 10.80
CA VAL A 303 4.74 19.76 11.76
C VAL A 303 6.07 19.30 12.36
N GLU A 304 6.15 18.02 12.67
CA GLU A 304 7.35 17.35 13.18
C GLU A 304 7.38 15.90 12.72
N SER A 305 8.59 15.36 12.55
CA SER A 305 8.80 13.93 12.39
C SER A 305 9.07 13.26 13.74
N HIS A 306 9.12 11.94 13.72
CA HIS A 306 9.56 11.16 14.88
C HIS A 306 11.03 11.45 15.24
N ASP A 307 11.91 11.69 14.26
CA ASP A 307 13.31 12.09 14.49
C ASP A 307 13.43 13.43 15.20
N ASN A 308 12.75 14.48 14.69
CA ASN A 308 12.84 15.81 15.29
C ASN A 308 12.39 15.79 16.76
N TYR A 309 11.55 14.83 17.15
CA TYR A 309 11.07 14.68 18.52
C TYR A 309 11.94 13.74 19.34
N ALA A 310 12.24 12.54 18.84
CA ALA A 310 12.74 11.43 19.63
C ALA A 310 14.27 11.37 19.74
N ASN A 311 15.00 11.98 18.78
CA ASN A 311 16.46 12.07 18.82
C ASN A 311 16.96 12.93 19.98
N ASP A 312 18.25 12.79 20.30
CA ASP A 312 18.88 13.47 21.43
C ASP A 312 18.98 14.99 21.27
N ASP A 313 18.91 15.48 20.02
CA ASP A 313 18.87 16.89 19.67
C ASP A 313 17.56 17.60 20.08
N GLN A 314 16.46 16.85 20.21
CA GLN A 314 15.17 17.33 20.72
C GLN A 314 14.59 18.52 19.96
N GLU A 315 14.89 18.64 18.67
CA GLU A 315 14.60 19.82 17.84
C GLU A 315 13.17 20.36 17.98
N SER A 316 12.19 19.44 18.06
CA SER A 316 10.75 19.74 18.11
C SER A 316 10.09 19.45 19.46
N THR A 317 10.82 18.83 20.41
CA THR A 317 10.28 18.35 21.69
C THR A 317 9.70 19.49 22.54
N TRP A 318 10.20 20.71 22.35
CA TRP A 318 9.75 21.91 23.07
C TRP A 318 8.27 22.25 22.86
N MET A 319 7.70 21.87 21.71
CA MET A 319 6.30 22.19 21.39
C MET A 319 5.34 21.53 22.38
N ASN A 320 4.23 22.20 22.66
CA ASN A 320 3.10 21.65 23.41
C ASN A 320 1.93 21.28 22.49
N ASP A 321 0.89 20.67 23.04
CA ASP A 321 -0.29 20.26 22.25
C ASP A 321 -0.99 21.44 21.55
N SER A 322 -0.94 22.67 22.10
CA SER A 322 -1.47 23.86 21.40
C SER A 322 -0.63 24.16 20.17
N ASP A 323 0.70 24.13 20.25
CA ASP A 323 1.57 24.34 19.09
C ASP A 323 1.29 23.30 17.98
N ILE A 324 1.13 22.03 18.36
CA ILE A 324 0.80 20.96 17.41
C ILE A 324 -0.57 21.18 16.77
N ARG A 325 -1.61 21.55 17.53
CA ARG A 325 -2.94 21.88 16.95
C ARG A 325 -2.86 22.99 15.91
N LEU A 326 -2.12 24.06 16.19
CA LEU A 326 -2.00 25.19 15.26
C LEU A 326 -1.14 24.84 14.04
N GLY A 327 -0.02 24.14 14.23
CA GLY A 327 0.81 23.66 13.13
C GLY A 327 0.02 22.71 12.23
N TRP A 328 -0.72 21.78 12.83
CA TRP A 328 -1.57 20.82 12.12
C TRP A 328 -2.66 21.53 11.32
N ALA A 329 -3.33 22.51 11.93
CA ALA A 329 -4.33 23.34 11.25
C ALA A 329 -3.75 24.05 10.01
N MET A 330 -2.55 24.61 10.11
CA MET A 330 -1.90 25.31 9.00
C MET A 330 -1.52 24.38 7.84
N ILE A 331 -0.91 23.22 8.10
CA ILE A 331 -0.45 22.33 7.03
C ILE A 331 -1.58 21.49 6.43
N THR A 332 -2.57 21.11 7.23
CA THR A 332 -3.65 20.20 6.81
C THR A 332 -4.79 20.94 6.12
N ALA A 333 -4.95 22.24 6.35
CA ALA A 333 -5.90 23.05 5.60
C ALA A 333 -5.48 23.28 4.14
N ARG A 334 -4.21 23.02 3.79
CA ARG A 334 -3.66 23.20 2.42
C ARG A 334 -4.36 22.30 1.40
N ALA A 335 -4.34 22.72 0.14
CA ALA A 335 -4.87 21.95 -1.00
C ALA A 335 -3.96 20.85 -1.49
N LYS A 336 -2.66 20.98 -1.24
CA LYS A 336 -1.64 20.03 -1.68
C LYS A 336 -0.74 19.64 -0.52
N GLY A 337 0.02 18.58 -0.73
CA GLY A 337 0.86 17.96 0.28
C GLY A 337 0.03 17.07 1.20
N THR A 338 0.40 15.80 1.30
CA THR A 338 -0.24 14.82 2.17
C THR A 338 0.28 15.03 3.60
N PRO A 339 -0.54 15.51 4.56
CA PRO A 339 -0.06 15.81 5.90
C PRO A 339 0.06 14.55 6.77
N LEU A 340 1.16 14.43 7.50
CA LEU A 340 1.47 13.33 8.41
C LEU A 340 1.46 13.82 9.86
N PHE A 341 0.54 13.27 10.66
CA PHE A 341 0.39 13.57 12.07
C PHE A 341 1.27 12.66 12.91
N PHE A 342 2.22 13.21 13.66
CA PHE A 342 3.06 12.44 14.56
C PHE A 342 2.37 12.17 15.91
N SER A 343 2.05 10.90 16.20
CA SER A 343 1.50 10.52 17.50
C SER A 343 2.60 10.43 18.58
N ARG A 344 2.79 11.51 19.34
CA ARG A 344 3.73 11.56 20.47
C ARG A 344 3.43 10.53 21.58
N PRO A 345 4.46 10.14 22.37
CA PRO A 345 4.27 9.42 23.63
C PRO A 345 3.26 10.07 24.58
N VAL A 346 2.59 9.27 25.41
CA VAL A 346 1.66 9.77 26.43
C VAL A 346 2.42 10.66 27.41
N GLY A 347 1.95 11.90 27.61
CA GLY A 347 2.57 12.91 28.47
C GLY A 347 3.84 13.56 27.90
N GLY A 348 4.22 13.23 26.66
CA GLY A 348 5.36 13.82 25.96
C GLY A 348 5.10 15.24 25.45
N GLY A 349 6.17 16.03 25.26
CA GLY A 349 6.12 17.44 24.88
C GLY A 349 6.65 18.38 25.97
N ASN A 350 6.59 19.69 25.73
CA ASN A 350 7.17 20.71 26.63
C ASN A 350 8.64 20.43 27.01
N GLY A 351 9.42 19.92 26.06
CA GLY A 351 10.83 19.54 26.26
C GLY A 351 11.05 18.16 26.88
N THR A 352 9.99 17.38 27.13
CA THR A 352 10.09 16.01 27.63
C THR A 352 9.78 14.99 26.53
N ARG A 353 10.77 14.21 26.09
CA ARG A 353 10.59 13.14 25.09
C ARG A 353 9.83 11.93 25.63
N PHE A 354 10.34 11.36 26.72
CA PHE A 354 9.93 10.06 27.25
C PHE A 354 9.60 10.17 28.75
N PRO A 355 8.36 10.55 29.11
CA PRO A 355 7.97 10.74 30.51
C PRO A 355 7.75 9.42 31.28
N GLY A 356 7.82 8.26 30.60
CA GLY A 356 7.63 6.94 31.22
C GLY A 356 6.17 6.58 31.51
N GLN A 357 5.20 7.26 30.90
CA GLN A 357 3.77 6.99 31.05
C GLN A 357 3.23 5.98 30.02
N SER A 358 4.01 5.68 28.99
CA SER A 358 3.76 4.63 28.02
C SER A 358 5.07 4.01 27.57
N GLN A 359 4.98 2.85 26.92
CA GLN A 359 6.12 2.11 26.38
C GLN A 359 5.88 1.76 24.89
N ILE A 360 6.92 1.26 24.22
CA ILE A 360 6.81 0.73 22.86
C ILE A 360 5.76 -0.38 22.86
N GLY A 361 4.79 -0.25 21.95
CA GLY A 361 3.62 -1.09 21.82
C GLY A 361 2.33 -0.37 22.21
N ASP A 362 2.38 0.58 23.13
CA ASP A 362 1.21 1.33 23.59
C ASP A 362 0.77 2.40 22.60
N ALA A 363 -0.47 2.89 22.76
CA ALA A 363 -0.92 4.08 22.04
C ALA A 363 -0.20 5.34 22.54
N GLY A 364 -0.06 6.32 21.65
CA GLY A 364 0.43 7.65 21.99
C GLY A 364 -0.63 8.50 22.69
N SER A 365 -0.35 9.79 22.86
CA SER A 365 -1.30 10.73 23.46
C SER A 365 -2.60 10.81 22.65
N ASN A 366 -3.71 11.18 23.29
CA ASN A 366 -5.00 11.32 22.62
C ASN A 366 -5.07 12.51 21.64
N LEU A 367 -3.96 13.22 21.39
CA LEU A 367 -3.94 14.39 20.51
C LEU A 367 -4.32 14.06 19.06
N TYR A 368 -4.04 12.83 18.58
CA TYR A 368 -4.44 12.39 17.25
C TYR A 368 -5.96 12.44 17.01
N LYS A 369 -6.76 12.34 18.08
CA LYS A 369 -8.22 12.41 18.04
C LYS A 369 -8.78 13.62 18.80
N ASP A 370 -7.94 14.64 18.99
CA ASP A 370 -8.38 15.92 19.53
C ASP A 370 -9.43 16.56 18.63
N ALA A 371 -10.33 17.36 19.22
CA ALA A 371 -11.42 18.00 18.48
C ALA A 371 -10.90 18.89 17.33
N THR A 372 -9.83 19.64 17.55
CA THR A 372 -9.22 20.49 16.51
C THR A 372 -8.60 19.63 15.41
N VAL A 373 -7.82 18.61 15.78
CA VAL A 373 -7.19 17.69 14.81
C VAL A 373 -8.25 17.00 13.95
N THR A 374 -9.30 16.49 14.59
CA THR A 374 -10.44 15.84 13.93
C THR A 374 -11.18 16.79 12.98
N ALA A 375 -11.47 18.01 13.43
CA ALA A 375 -12.17 19.00 12.61
C ALA A 375 -11.37 19.37 11.36
N VAL A 376 -10.05 19.57 11.51
CA VAL A 376 -9.17 19.91 10.40
C VAL A 376 -8.96 18.72 9.45
N ASN A 377 -8.87 17.48 9.95
CA ASN A 377 -8.82 16.30 9.09
C ASN A 377 -10.09 16.18 8.23
N LYS A 378 -11.26 16.36 8.83
CA LYS A 378 -12.54 16.34 8.10
C LYS A 378 -12.65 17.48 7.10
N PHE A 379 -12.16 18.68 7.45
CA PHE A 379 -12.04 19.79 6.52
C PHE A 379 -11.17 19.44 5.31
N HIS A 380 -9.98 18.86 5.54
CA HIS A 380 -9.08 18.46 4.44
C HIS A 380 -9.77 17.51 3.47
N ASN A 381 -10.40 16.46 4.00
CA ASN A 381 -11.15 15.48 3.20
C ASN A 381 -12.33 16.10 2.45
N ALA A 382 -13.08 17.00 3.08
CA ALA A 382 -14.23 17.68 2.46
C ALA A 382 -13.83 18.69 1.37
N MET A 383 -12.57 19.12 1.35
CA MET A 383 -12.06 20.14 0.43
C MET A 383 -11.21 19.55 -0.69
N VAL A 384 -11.13 18.23 -0.85
CA VAL A 384 -10.39 17.60 -1.95
C VAL A 384 -10.87 18.16 -3.29
N GLY A 385 -9.93 18.57 -4.15
CA GLY A 385 -10.20 19.20 -5.44
C GLY A 385 -10.43 20.72 -5.42
N GLU A 386 -10.66 21.33 -4.26
CA GLU A 386 -10.82 22.78 -4.15
C GLU A 386 -9.47 23.50 -4.25
N SER A 387 -9.46 24.67 -4.90
CA SER A 387 -8.29 25.57 -4.92
C SER A 387 -7.96 26.07 -3.52
N GLU A 388 -6.76 26.61 -3.31
CA GLU A 388 -6.39 27.29 -2.05
C GLU A 388 -6.11 28.78 -2.24
N TYR A 389 -6.44 29.56 -1.23
CA TYR A 389 -5.98 30.95 -1.08
C TYR A 389 -5.55 31.20 0.35
N LEU A 390 -4.31 31.66 0.54
CA LEU A 390 -3.72 31.89 1.85
C LEU A 390 -3.54 33.38 2.07
N ARG A 391 -3.98 33.87 3.24
CA ARG A 391 -3.85 35.27 3.64
C ARG A 391 -3.62 35.42 5.13
N ASN A 392 -3.12 36.60 5.51
CA ASN A 392 -3.13 37.06 6.88
C ASN A 392 -4.28 38.09 7.03
N PRO A 393 -5.36 37.79 7.76
CA PRO A 393 -6.49 38.71 7.91
C PRO A 393 -6.04 40.09 8.39
N GLY A 394 -6.41 41.15 7.65
CA GLY A 394 -5.99 42.53 7.96
C GLY A 394 -4.48 42.79 7.88
N GLY A 395 -3.71 41.89 7.27
CA GLY A 395 -2.24 41.95 7.23
C GLY A 395 -1.55 41.50 8.53
N ASP A 396 -2.28 40.95 9.50
CA ASP A 396 -1.72 40.51 10.77
C ASP A 396 -1.09 39.11 10.64
N GLU A 397 0.25 39.05 10.54
CA GLU A 397 0.99 37.79 10.43
C GLU A 397 0.89 36.89 11.67
N GLN A 398 0.24 37.33 12.76
CA GLN A 398 -0.10 36.47 13.91
C GLN A 398 -1.35 35.63 13.66
N VAL A 399 -2.07 35.89 12.58
CA VAL A 399 -3.26 35.14 12.16
C VAL A 399 -3.08 34.65 10.73
N ALA A 400 -3.23 33.35 10.51
CA ALA A 400 -3.25 32.76 9.18
C ALA A 400 -4.67 32.33 8.81
N MET A 401 -5.09 32.58 7.57
CA MET A 401 -6.35 32.10 7.02
C MET A 401 -6.07 31.35 5.72
N ILE A 402 -6.49 30.09 5.67
CA ILE A 402 -6.35 29.19 4.52
C ILE A 402 -7.75 28.88 4.02
N GLU A 403 -8.08 29.40 2.85
CA GLU A 403 -9.39 29.26 2.20
C GLU A 403 -9.32 28.18 1.14
N ARG A 404 -10.39 27.38 1.05
CA ARG A 404 -10.54 26.29 0.08
C ARG A 404 -11.75 26.57 -0.82
N GLY A 405 -11.45 26.98 -2.04
CA GLY A 405 -12.43 27.50 -3.00
C GLY A 405 -13.26 28.62 -2.37
N THR A 406 -14.58 28.48 -2.47
CA THR A 406 -15.57 29.34 -1.78
C THR A 406 -16.31 28.57 -0.67
N LYS A 407 -15.88 27.34 -0.36
CA LYS A 407 -16.63 26.36 0.44
C LYS A 407 -16.17 26.28 1.89
N GLY A 408 -14.89 26.52 2.16
CA GLY A 408 -14.35 26.37 3.49
C GLY A 408 -13.14 27.25 3.79
N ALA A 409 -12.90 27.53 5.07
CA ALA A 409 -11.70 28.18 5.55
C ALA A 409 -11.25 27.65 6.92
N VAL A 410 -9.94 27.61 7.13
CA VAL A 410 -9.32 27.42 8.45
C VAL A 410 -8.59 28.69 8.84
N ILE A 411 -8.84 29.18 10.06
CA ILE A 411 -8.23 30.41 10.59
C ILE A 411 -7.47 30.06 11.88
N VAL A 412 -6.19 30.43 11.96
CA VAL A 412 -5.28 30.02 13.04
C VAL A 412 -4.75 31.27 13.75
N ASN A 413 -5.02 31.41 15.05
CA ASN A 413 -4.47 32.47 15.90
C ASN A 413 -3.24 31.97 16.65
N LEU A 414 -2.06 32.50 16.30
CA LEU A 414 -0.77 32.05 16.83
C LEU A 414 -0.41 32.67 18.19
N VAL A 415 -1.17 33.66 18.69
CA VAL A 415 -0.82 34.39 19.90
C VAL A 415 -1.82 34.17 21.03
N ASP A 416 -1.39 34.56 22.24
CA ASP A 416 -2.28 34.67 23.38
C ASP A 416 -3.20 35.89 23.20
N GLY A 417 -4.47 35.72 23.57
CA GLY A 417 -5.52 36.72 23.39
C GLY A 417 -6.39 36.47 22.15
N ASP A 418 -7.69 36.73 22.29
CA ASP A 418 -8.66 36.60 21.20
C ASP A 418 -8.39 37.63 20.10
N LYS A 419 -8.48 37.20 18.84
CA LYS A 419 -8.35 38.05 17.66
C LYS A 419 -9.71 38.30 17.04
N GLN A 420 -10.07 39.56 16.86
CA GLN A 420 -11.27 39.93 16.11
C GLN A 420 -10.90 40.04 14.63
N ILE A 421 -11.63 39.33 13.77
CA ILE A 421 -11.43 39.41 12.33
C ILE A 421 -12.55 40.21 11.68
N ASN A 422 -12.16 41.08 10.76
CA ASN A 422 -13.00 41.74 9.78
C ASN A 422 -12.14 41.87 8.52
N SER A 423 -12.19 40.86 7.66
CA SER A 423 -11.23 40.70 6.55
C SER A 423 -11.94 40.29 5.27
N GLU A 424 -11.34 40.57 4.13
CA GLU A 424 -11.75 39.99 2.85
C GLU A 424 -11.66 38.46 2.91
N THR A 425 -12.62 37.78 2.26
CA THR A 425 -12.67 36.33 2.13
C THR A 425 -13.24 35.92 0.77
N ASN A 426 -12.87 34.73 0.31
CA ASN A 426 -13.46 34.05 -0.84
C ASN A 426 -14.64 33.15 -0.45
N LEU A 427 -14.89 32.93 0.86
CA LEU A 427 -16.06 32.18 1.31
C LEU A 427 -17.35 32.79 0.76
N ALA A 428 -18.31 31.94 0.41
CA ALA A 428 -19.64 32.38 0.06
C ALA A 428 -20.34 33.07 1.25
N ASP A 429 -21.22 34.03 0.96
CA ASP A 429 -22.03 34.70 1.98
C ASP A 429 -22.86 33.69 2.79
N GLY A 430 -22.91 33.88 4.10
CA GLY A 430 -23.58 32.95 5.02
C GLY A 430 -23.09 33.06 6.46
N THR A 431 -23.70 32.27 7.33
CA THR A 431 -23.27 32.11 8.73
C THR A 431 -22.63 30.74 8.91
N TYR A 432 -21.37 30.73 9.29
CA TYR A 432 -20.59 29.52 9.51
C TYR A 432 -20.41 29.29 11.01
N THR A 433 -20.59 28.04 11.44
CA THR A 433 -20.31 27.63 12.82
C THR A 433 -18.96 26.92 12.86
N ASP A 434 -18.05 27.41 13.70
CA ASP A 434 -16.76 26.76 13.93
C ASP A 434 -16.97 25.34 14.45
N LYS A 435 -16.42 24.36 13.72
CA LYS A 435 -16.52 22.93 14.06
C LYS A 435 -15.75 22.57 15.35
N VAL A 436 -14.92 23.47 15.89
CA VAL A 436 -14.18 23.26 17.14
C VAL A 436 -14.87 23.91 18.33
N SER A 437 -15.03 25.25 18.31
CA SER A 437 -15.55 26.00 19.46
C SER A 437 -17.06 26.28 19.43
N GLY A 438 -17.72 26.05 18.29
CA GLY A 438 -19.14 26.41 18.09
C GLY A 438 -19.39 27.92 17.92
N ARG A 439 -18.34 28.76 17.88
CA ARG A 439 -18.49 30.20 17.62
C ARG A 439 -18.99 30.44 16.20
N GLN A 440 -19.81 31.48 16.02
CA GLN A 440 -20.33 31.87 14.71
C GLN A 440 -19.43 32.91 14.03
N PHE A 441 -19.31 32.75 12.71
CA PHE A 441 -18.66 33.67 11.79
C PHE A 441 -19.65 34.06 10.70
N ASN A 442 -19.72 35.34 10.35
CA ASN A 442 -20.62 35.83 9.32
C ASN A 442 -19.82 36.30 8.12
N VAL A 443 -20.20 35.82 6.94
CA VAL A 443 -19.69 36.26 5.65
C VAL A 443 -20.78 37.04 4.94
N SER A 444 -20.47 38.26 4.54
CA SER A 444 -21.37 39.10 3.75
C SER A 444 -20.57 40.00 2.83
N ASN A 445 -20.95 40.06 1.55
CA ASN A 445 -20.30 40.90 0.53
C ASN A 445 -18.77 40.65 0.48
N GLY A 446 -18.35 39.38 0.51
CA GLY A 446 -16.93 38.99 0.44
C GLY A 446 -16.10 39.38 1.66
N ARG A 447 -16.73 39.63 2.81
CA ARG A 447 -16.05 39.93 4.08
C ARG A 447 -16.49 38.98 5.19
N ILE A 448 -15.53 38.40 5.88
CA ILE A 448 -15.75 37.57 7.07
C ILE A 448 -15.60 38.41 8.34
N THR A 449 -16.49 38.19 9.30
CA THR A 449 -16.44 38.76 10.64
C THR A 449 -16.60 37.69 11.71
N GLY A 450 -15.85 37.81 12.80
CA GLY A 450 -15.95 36.91 13.95
C GLY A 450 -14.76 37.02 14.91
N SER A 451 -14.74 36.16 15.93
CA SER A 451 -13.70 36.15 16.96
C SER A 451 -12.98 34.82 17.01
N VAL A 452 -11.69 34.82 16.70
CA VAL A 452 -10.81 33.65 16.77
C VAL A 452 -10.22 33.60 18.19
N PRO A 453 -10.51 32.55 18.99
CA PRO A 453 -10.02 32.46 20.35
C PRO A 453 -8.48 32.48 20.44
N SER A 454 -7.96 32.88 21.59
CA SER A 454 -6.54 32.76 21.95
C SER A 454 -5.99 31.37 21.59
N ARG A 455 -4.83 31.32 20.91
CA ARG A 455 -4.09 30.07 20.67
C ARG A 455 -4.93 28.92 20.09
N SER A 456 -5.84 29.24 19.17
CA SER A 456 -6.81 28.30 18.62
C SER A 456 -6.87 28.31 17.09
N ALA A 457 -7.41 27.23 16.54
CA ALA A 457 -7.79 27.14 15.15
C ALA A 457 -9.32 27.05 15.05
N VAL A 458 -9.87 27.79 14.10
CA VAL A 458 -11.29 27.83 13.73
C VAL A 458 -11.44 27.14 12.38
N VAL A 459 -12.42 26.24 12.27
CA VAL A 459 -12.68 25.45 11.06
C VAL A 459 -14.09 25.73 10.56
N LEU A 460 -14.19 26.35 9.39
CA LEU A 460 -15.45 26.83 8.81
C LEU A 460 -15.71 26.13 7.48
N TYR A 461 -16.83 25.43 7.40
CA TYR A 461 -17.45 24.95 6.16
C TYR A 461 -18.86 24.48 6.49
N ASP A 462 -19.74 24.49 5.50
CA ASP A 462 -21.08 23.92 5.67
C ASP A 462 -21.05 22.41 5.39
N ASP A 463 -21.59 21.60 6.31
CA ASP A 463 -21.75 20.16 6.07
C ASP A 463 -22.87 19.89 5.04
N GLN A 464 -23.71 20.90 4.76
CA GLN A 464 -24.85 20.85 3.84
C GLN A 464 -24.44 21.11 2.38
N ALA A 465 -23.24 21.63 2.13
CA ALA A 465 -22.68 21.68 0.78
C ALA A 465 -22.05 20.30 0.46
N SER A 466 -22.90 19.37 0.02
CA SER A 466 -22.62 18.00 -0.45
C SER A 466 -22.49 16.89 0.61
N GLN A 467 -23.63 16.42 1.12
CA GLN A 467 -23.75 14.98 1.38
C GLN A 467 -24.91 14.43 0.57
N ALA A 468 -24.63 14.04 -0.67
CA ALA A 468 -25.56 13.28 -1.48
C ALA A 468 -26.08 12.09 -0.65
N ALA A 469 -27.37 11.75 -0.81
CA ALA A 469 -27.90 10.53 -0.22
C ALA A 469 -27.02 9.34 -0.62
N GLN A 470 -26.81 8.40 0.29
CA GLN A 470 -25.96 7.25 0.03
C GLN A 470 -26.75 5.98 0.24
N VAL A 471 -26.48 5.01 -0.62
CA VAL A 471 -26.98 3.65 -0.49
C VAL A 471 -25.83 2.67 -0.60
N SER A 472 -25.90 1.57 0.15
CA SER A 472 -24.98 0.43 -0.04
C SER A 472 -25.57 -0.89 0.46
N VAL A 473 -24.88 -1.99 0.18
CA VAL A 473 -25.19 -3.33 0.71
C VAL A 473 -24.00 -3.79 1.55
N ASP A 474 -24.21 -4.13 2.82
CA ASP A 474 -23.12 -4.56 3.71
C ASP A 474 -22.39 -5.78 3.17
N GLY A 475 -21.05 -5.69 3.09
CA GLY A 475 -20.20 -6.79 2.66
C GLY A 475 -20.14 -7.00 1.14
N TYR A 476 -20.84 -6.19 0.34
CA TYR A 476 -20.86 -6.30 -1.12
C TYR A 476 -20.51 -4.99 -1.80
N LYS A 477 -19.78 -5.09 -2.92
CA LYS A 477 -19.42 -3.95 -3.77
C LYS A 477 -20.47 -3.75 -4.86
N GLU A 478 -20.59 -2.51 -5.34
CA GLU A 478 -21.42 -2.22 -6.51
C GLU A 478 -20.92 -2.97 -7.75
N GLY A 479 -21.85 -3.36 -8.64
CA GLY A 479 -21.56 -4.19 -9.80
C GLY A 479 -21.62 -5.69 -9.49
N ASP A 480 -20.75 -6.48 -10.13
CA ASP A 480 -20.82 -7.94 -10.12
C ASP A 480 -20.26 -8.58 -8.83
N ASN A 481 -21.04 -9.51 -8.29
CA ASN A 481 -20.79 -10.30 -7.11
C ASN A 481 -21.14 -11.78 -7.41
N SER A 482 -20.52 -12.70 -6.67
CA SER A 482 -20.80 -14.14 -6.80
C SER A 482 -21.19 -14.74 -5.46
N ILE A 483 -22.17 -15.62 -5.47
CA ILE A 483 -22.71 -16.31 -4.30
C ILE A 483 -22.75 -17.82 -4.55
N SER A 484 -22.58 -18.62 -3.51
CA SER A 484 -22.64 -20.10 -3.57
C SER A 484 -23.94 -20.68 -3.04
N LYS A 485 -24.81 -19.82 -2.51
CA LYS A 485 -26.18 -20.12 -2.04
C LYS A 485 -26.97 -18.82 -1.91
N ALA A 486 -28.29 -18.94 -1.75
CA ALA A 486 -29.14 -17.81 -1.37
C ALA A 486 -28.60 -17.13 -0.11
N THR A 487 -28.48 -15.80 -0.15
CA THR A 487 -27.78 -15.03 0.86
C THR A 487 -28.61 -13.83 1.31
N GLU A 488 -28.75 -13.65 2.63
CA GLU A 488 -29.36 -12.46 3.21
C GLU A 488 -28.34 -11.32 3.23
N VAL A 489 -28.71 -10.16 2.69
CA VAL A 489 -27.87 -8.96 2.63
C VAL A 489 -28.53 -7.81 3.36
N THR A 490 -27.74 -6.98 4.04
CA THR A 490 -28.22 -5.80 4.79
C THR A 490 -28.11 -4.56 3.91
N LEU A 491 -29.20 -3.83 3.78
CA LEU A 491 -29.31 -2.59 3.03
C LEU A 491 -28.94 -1.40 3.90
N LYS A 492 -28.23 -0.43 3.33
CA LYS A 492 -27.77 0.78 4.01
C LYS A 492 -28.25 2.03 3.31
N ALA A 493 -28.69 3.01 4.09
CA ALA A 493 -29.09 4.32 3.60
C ALA A 493 -28.61 5.43 4.56
N LYS A 494 -27.92 6.45 4.04
CA LYS A 494 -27.38 7.57 4.84
C LYS A 494 -27.68 8.90 4.14
N ASN A 495 -27.92 9.95 4.93
CA ASN A 495 -28.30 11.29 4.42
C ASN A 495 -29.50 11.23 3.45
N ALA A 496 -30.42 10.30 3.71
CA ALA A 496 -31.55 10.00 2.86
C ALA A 496 -32.85 10.31 3.59
N ASP A 497 -33.72 11.10 2.97
CA ASP A 497 -35.09 11.33 3.43
C ASP A 497 -35.98 10.13 3.08
N SER A 498 -35.65 9.42 2.00
CA SER A 498 -36.30 8.18 1.59
C SER A 498 -35.33 7.24 0.87
N ALA A 499 -35.57 5.93 0.97
CA ALA A 499 -34.79 4.92 0.29
C ALA A 499 -35.66 3.74 -0.16
N THR A 500 -35.33 3.19 -1.32
CA THR A 500 -36.03 2.08 -1.96
C THR A 500 -35.06 1.04 -2.53
N TYR A 501 -35.48 -0.22 -2.59
CA TYR A 501 -34.76 -1.28 -3.27
C TYR A 501 -35.64 -1.98 -4.30
N LYS A 502 -35.01 -2.57 -5.31
CA LYS A 502 -35.65 -3.38 -6.34
C LYS A 502 -34.80 -4.61 -6.63
N LEU A 503 -35.39 -5.80 -6.51
CA LEU A 503 -34.73 -7.07 -6.82
C LEU A 503 -35.14 -7.53 -8.23
N GLY A 504 -34.18 -7.63 -9.15
CA GLY A 504 -34.39 -7.98 -10.54
C GLY A 504 -35.41 -7.08 -11.22
N ASN A 505 -36.42 -7.69 -11.85
CA ASN A 505 -37.57 -7.01 -12.45
C ASN A 505 -38.75 -6.84 -11.47
N GLY A 506 -38.52 -7.03 -10.17
CA GLY A 506 -39.54 -6.92 -9.12
C GLY A 506 -40.06 -5.50 -8.90
N GLN A 507 -40.97 -5.35 -7.94
CA GLN A 507 -41.45 -4.03 -7.53
C GLN A 507 -40.40 -3.31 -6.69
N GLU A 508 -40.48 -1.99 -6.71
CA GLU A 508 -39.68 -1.13 -5.85
C GLU A 508 -40.31 -1.08 -4.45
N VAL A 509 -39.49 -1.30 -3.41
CA VAL A 509 -39.91 -1.46 -2.02
C VAL A 509 -39.15 -0.49 -1.15
N ALA A 510 -39.85 0.30 -0.34
CA ALA A 510 -39.23 1.21 0.62
C ALA A 510 -38.49 0.43 1.71
N TYR A 511 -37.32 0.92 2.12
CA TYR A 511 -36.54 0.34 3.21
C TYR A 511 -35.93 1.43 4.10
N LYS A 512 -35.52 1.02 5.30
CA LYS A 512 -34.76 1.82 6.26
C LYS A 512 -33.35 1.27 6.40
N ASP A 513 -32.41 2.12 6.83
CA ASP A 513 -31.06 1.68 7.13
C ASP A 513 -31.05 0.47 8.08
N GLY A 514 -30.39 -0.61 7.66
CA GLY A 514 -30.31 -1.87 8.40
C GLY A 514 -31.36 -2.92 8.03
N ASP A 515 -32.34 -2.61 7.16
CA ASP A 515 -33.27 -3.61 6.63
C ASP A 515 -32.52 -4.68 5.81
N LYS A 516 -33.11 -5.87 5.68
CA LYS A 516 -32.48 -7.01 5.02
C LYS A 516 -33.30 -7.56 3.86
N VAL A 517 -32.62 -8.08 2.85
CA VAL A 517 -33.24 -8.75 1.69
C VAL A 517 -32.44 -10.00 1.32
N THR A 518 -33.12 -11.05 0.87
CA THR A 518 -32.45 -12.26 0.37
C THR A 518 -32.20 -12.15 -1.13
N VAL A 519 -30.96 -12.40 -1.55
CA VAL A 519 -30.53 -12.45 -2.96
C VAL A 519 -30.15 -13.88 -3.34
N GLY A 520 -30.39 -14.25 -4.59
CA GLY A 520 -30.02 -15.56 -5.12
C GLY A 520 -30.96 -16.72 -4.76
N GLU A 521 -32.12 -16.43 -4.18
CA GLU A 521 -33.16 -17.44 -3.97
C GLU A 521 -33.68 -17.95 -5.31
N GLY A 522 -33.66 -19.27 -5.50
CA GLY A 522 -34.12 -19.92 -6.73
C GLY A 522 -33.20 -19.78 -7.96
N LEU A 523 -32.00 -19.19 -7.83
CA LEU A 523 -31.04 -19.14 -8.93
C LEU A 523 -30.32 -20.49 -9.11
N GLU A 524 -30.23 -20.94 -10.36
CA GLU A 524 -29.35 -22.06 -10.76
C GLU A 524 -27.93 -21.56 -11.04
N ALA A 525 -26.96 -22.49 -11.09
CA ALA A 525 -25.58 -22.22 -11.44
C ALA A 525 -25.45 -21.37 -12.73
N GLY A 526 -24.68 -20.30 -12.66
CA GLY A 526 -24.47 -19.35 -13.77
C GLY A 526 -25.58 -18.30 -13.94
N GLN A 527 -26.73 -18.43 -13.27
CA GLN A 527 -27.78 -17.42 -13.29
C GLN A 527 -27.45 -16.26 -12.33
N SER A 528 -28.00 -15.08 -12.63
CA SER A 528 -27.82 -13.89 -11.81
C SER A 528 -29.11 -13.15 -11.51
N THR A 529 -29.11 -12.38 -10.42
CA THR A 529 -30.15 -11.40 -10.09
C THR A 529 -29.51 -10.06 -9.77
N THR A 530 -30.20 -8.96 -10.08
CA THR A 530 -29.78 -7.62 -9.68
C THR A 530 -30.51 -7.17 -8.42
N LEU A 531 -29.86 -6.33 -7.62
CA LEU A 531 -30.44 -5.57 -6.52
C LEU A 531 -30.07 -4.11 -6.76
N THR A 532 -31.05 -3.28 -7.05
CA THR A 532 -30.86 -1.84 -7.23
C THR A 532 -31.36 -1.13 -5.98
N LEU A 533 -30.52 -0.26 -5.42
CA LEU A 533 -30.87 0.63 -4.31
C LEU A 533 -30.95 2.06 -4.82
N THR A 534 -31.95 2.79 -4.39
CA THR A 534 -32.10 4.22 -4.65
C THR A 534 -32.38 4.95 -3.34
N ALA A 535 -31.75 6.10 -3.11
CA ALA A 535 -32.11 6.98 -2.01
C ALA A 535 -32.12 8.43 -2.46
N THR A 536 -33.03 9.21 -1.89
CA THR A 536 -33.20 10.64 -2.17
C THR A 536 -32.85 11.45 -0.93
N GLY A 537 -31.97 12.43 -1.09
CA GLY A 537 -31.50 13.30 -0.01
C GLY A 537 -32.39 14.52 0.21
N ALA A 538 -32.08 15.30 1.27
CA ALA A 538 -32.78 16.54 1.60
C ALA A 538 -32.64 17.65 0.52
N ASP A 539 -31.66 17.51 -0.37
CA ASP A 539 -31.47 18.35 -1.56
C ASP A 539 -32.36 17.94 -2.75
N GLY A 540 -33.14 16.86 -2.61
CA GLY A 540 -34.00 16.28 -3.65
C GLY A 540 -33.24 15.47 -4.71
N GLN A 541 -31.90 15.34 -4.59
CA GLN A 541 -31.10 14.52 -5.50
C GLN A 541 -31.18 13.04 -5.11
N SER A 542 -31.16 12.17 -6.11
CA SER A 542 -31.22 10.72 -5.89
C SER A 542 -29.91 10.03 -6.26
N THR A 543 -29.44 9.17 -5.38
CA THR A 543 -28.29 8.28 -5.62
C THR A 543 -28.80 6.87 -5.84
N THR A 544 -28.32 6.22 -6.89
CA THR A 544 -28.70 4.85 -7.24
C THR A 544 -27.46 3.98 -7.38
N LYS A 545 -27.47 2.78 -6.81
CA LYS A 545 -26.44 1.75 -6.99
C LYS A 545 -27.04 0.42 -7.38
N THR A 546 -26.34 -0.34 -8.22
CA THR A 546 -26.81 -1.68 -8.67
C THR A 546 -25.79 -2.76 -8.36
N TYR A 547 -26.27 -3.86 -7.80
CA TYR A 547 -25.50 -5.03 -7.40
C TYR A 547 -25.99 -6.24 -8.18
N THR A 548 -25.13 -6.93 -8.91
CA THR A 548 -25.46 -8.18 -9.61
C THR A 548 -24.93 -9.35 -8.80
N PHE A 549 -25.75 -10.33 -8.48
CA PHE A 549 -25.36 -11.55 -7.76
C PHE A 549 -25.50 -12.76 -8.66
N THR A 550 -24.40 -13.43 -8.97
CA THR A 550 -24.35 -14.63 -9.83
C THR A 550 -24.13 -15.89 -8.99
N MET A 551 -24.96 -16.92 -9.18
CA MET A 551 -24.80 -18.21 -8.52
C MET A 551 -23.61 -18.96 -9.13
N LYS A 552 -22.61 -19.32 -8.32
CA LYS A 552 -21.44 -20.08 -8.79
C LYS A 552 -21.87 -21.47 -9.25
N ASP A 553 -21.23 -21.97 -10.30
CA ASP A 553 -21.36 -23.36 -10.74
C ASP A 553 -20.46 -24.27 -9.91
N PRO A 554 -21.02 -25.15 -9.06
CA PRO A 554 -20.23 -26.09 -8.27
C PRO A 554 -19.57 -27.19 -9.12
N SER A 555 -19.93 -27.33 -10.39
CA SER A 555 -19.37 -28.28 -11.35
C SER A 555 -18.34 -27.69 -12.31
N ALA A 556 -18.01 -26.40 -12.18
CA ALA A 556 -17.00 -25.76 -13.02
C ALA A 556 -15.66 -26.49 -12.92
N GLU A 557 -15.07 -26.83 -14.07
CA GLU A 557 -13.76 -27.47 -14.18
C GLU A 557 -12.67 -26.45 -14.57
N THR A 558 -11.41 -26.76 -14.24
CA THR A 558 -10.22 -26.02 -14.65
C THR A 558 -9.08 -26.99 -14.91
N ASN A 559 -8.10 -26.57 -15.70
CA ASN A 559 -6.89 -27.34 -15.94
C ASN A 559 -5.76 -26.91 -15.02
N ILE A 560 -4.83 -27.83 -14.76
CA ILE A 560 -3.48 -27.51 -14.30
C ILE A 560 -2.46 -28.21 -15.19
N TYR A 561 -1.28 -27.61 -15.28
CA TYR A 561 -0.23 -28.02 -16.21
C TYR A 561 1.07 -28.26 -15.47
N PHE A 562 1.86 -29.23 -15.91
CA PHE A 562 3.20 -29.52 -15.39
C PHE A 562 4.21 -29.55 -16.53
N GLN A 563 5.25 -28.71 -16.43
CA GLN A 563 6.44 -28.79 -17.26
C GLN A 563 7.32 -29.90 -16.70
N ASN A 564 7.67 -30.87 -17.55
CA ASN A 564 8.41 -32.08 -17.19
C ASN A 564 9.88 -31.98 -17.61
N PRO A 565 10.74 -31.25 -16.87
CA PRO A 565 12.11 -30.97 -17.28
C PRO A 565 13.00 -32.23 -17.30
N ASP A 566 12.68 -33.23 -16.48
CA ASP A 566 13.47 -34.47 -16.39
C ASP A 566 12.99 -35.57 -17.34
N ASN A 567 12.11 -35.22 -18.29
CA ASN A 567 11.63 -36.09 -19.35
C ASN A 567 11.01 -37.40 -18.84
N TRP A 568 10.25 -37.35 -17.74
CA TRP A 568 9.48 -38.50 -17.26
C TRP A 568 8.55 -39.04 -18.35
N SER A 569 8.53 -40.36 -18.51
CA SER A 569 7.68 -41.04 -19.50
C SER A 569 6.19 -40.88 -19.18
N ASP A 570 5.84 -40.97 -17.89
CA ASP A 570 4.51 -40.74 -17.35
C ASP A 570 4.59 -39.74 -16.20
N VAL A 571 3.57 -38.88 -16.10
CA VAL A 571 3.40 -37.92 -15.00
C VAL A 571 2.03 -38.15 -14.36
N TYR A 572 1.99 -38.18 -13.03
CA TYR A 572 0.78 -38.28 -12.22
C TYR A 572 0.64 -37.05 -11.34
N ALA A 573 -0.60 -36.62 -11.10
CA ALA A 573 -0.94 -35.57 -10.14
C ALA A 573 -1.66 -36.18 -8.94
N TYR A 574 -1.08 -36.03 -7.75
CA TYR A 574 -1.68 -36.38 -6.48
C TYR A 574 -2.14 -35.11 -5.77
N MET A 575 -3.42 -35.03 -5.39
CA MET A 575 -4.01 -33.84 -4.79
C MET A 575 -4.69 -34.13 -3.45
N TYR A 576 -4.50 -33.21 -2.51
CA TYR A 576 -5.03 -33.32 -1.14
C TYR A 576 -5.35 -31.94 -0.54
N SER A 577 -6.28 -31.90 0.40
CA SER A 577 -6.60 -30.73 1.22
C SER A 577 -6.55 -31.07 2.71
N ALA A 578 -6.80 -30.09 3.58
CA ALA A 578 -6.97 -30.33 5.01
C ALA A 578 -8.18 -31.23 5.34
N LYS A 579 -9.15 -31.36 4.41
CA LYS A 579 -10.40 -32.12 4.60
C LYS A 579 -10.33 -33.51 3.99
N ASP A 580 -9.67 -33.66 2.85
CA ASP A 580 -9.58 -34.93 2.13
C ASP A 580 -8.19 -35.11 1.53
N ASN A 581 -7.56 -36.25 1.80
CA ASN A 581 -6.22 -36.56 1.32
C ASN A 581 -6.17 -37.31 -0.02
N LYS A 582 -7.31 -37.59 -0.67
CA LYS A 582 -7.38 -38.40 -1.89
C LYS A 582 -8.27 -37.79 -2.97
N LEU A 583 -8.14 -36.48 -3.22
CA LEU A 583 -8.97 -35.74 -4.18
C LEU A 583 -8.84 -36.27 -5.62
N LEU A 584 -7.71 -36.89 -5.95
CA LEU A 584 -7.44 -37.60 -7.21
C LEU A 584 -7.09 -39.08 -6.99
N GLY A 585 -7.73 -39.70 -5.99
CA GLY A 585 -7.47 -41.10 -5.63
C GLY A 585 -6.21 -41.29 -4.77
N ALA A 586 -5.86 -42.56 -4.55
CA ALA A 586 -4.68 -42.91 -3.76
C ALA A 586 -3.38 -42.61 -4.51
N TRP A 587 -2.27 -42.42 -3.78
CA TRP A 587 -0.93 -42.29 -4.34
C TRP A 587 -0.65 -43.36 -5.42
N PRO A 588 -0.13 -42.99 -6.61
CA PRO A 588 0.48 -41.71 -7.03
C PRO A 588 -0.50 -40.62 -7.51
N GLY A 589 -1.80 -40.82 -7.35
CA GLY A 589 -2.84 -39.95 -7.91
C GLY A 589 -3.24 -40.31 -9.33
N THR A 590 -3.74 -39.34 -10.09
CA THR A 590 -4.26 -39.54 -11.44
C THR A 590 -3.21 -39.25 -12.50
N LYS A 591 -3.10 -40.11 -13.51
CA LYS A 591 -2.20 -39.90 -14.65
C LYS A 591 -2.59 -38.67 -15.44
N MET A 592 -1.64 -37.79 -15.72
CA MET A 592 -1.82 -36.59 -16.53
C MET A 592 -1.66 -36.88 -18.04
N THR A 593 -2.25 -36.02 -18.87
CA THR A 593 -2.21 -36.13 -20.33
C THR A 593 -1.05 -35.32 -20.89
N LYS A 594 -0.20 -35.93 -21.73
CA LYS A 594 0.89 -35.22 -22.42
C LYS A 594 0.35 -34.40 -23.59
N GLU A 595 0.68 -33.11 -23.62
CA GLU A 595 0.31 -32.19 -24.68
C GLU A 595 1.33 -32.14 -25.82
N ALA A 596 0.92 -31.61 -26.98
CA ALA A 596 1.80 -31.32 -28.10
C ALA A 596 2.96 -30.38 -27.72
N SER A 597 2.73 -29.48 -26.75
CA SER A 597 3.75 -28.56 -26.21
C SER A 597 4.84 -29.25 -25.36
N GLY A 598 4.68 -30.56 -25.07
CA GLY A 598 5.58 -31.33 -24.20
C GLY A 598 5.27 -31.21 -22.70
N ARG A 599 4.31 -30.36 -22.32
CA ARG A 599 3.77 -30.26 -20.96
C ARG A 599 2.74 -31.36 -20.69
N TYR A 600 2.38 -31.55 -19.43
CA TYR A 600 1.32 -32.48 -19.01
C TYR A 600 0.16 -31.70 -18.40
N SER A 601 -1.08 -32.09 -18.68
CA SER A 601 -2.27 -31.44 -18.11
C SER A 601 -3.26 -32.42 -17.49
N ILE A 602 -4.06 -31.91 -16.56
CA ILE A 602 -5.21 -32.60 -15.97
C ILE A 602 -6.32 -31.60 -15.66
N THR A 603 -7.56 -32.02 -15.92
CA THR A 603 -8.77 -31.26 -15.60
C THR A 603 -9.30 -31.68 -14.23
N VAL A 604 -9.62 -30.70 -13.39
CA VAL A 604 -10.11 -30.90 -12.02
C VAL A 604 -11.20 -29.87 -11.68
N PRO A 605 -12.03 -30.10 -10.64
CA PRO A 605 -12.97 -29.09 -10.18
C PRO A 605 -12.30 -27.75 -9.83
N ALA A 606 -12.84 -26.65 -10.33
CA ALA A 606 -12.37 -25.28 -10.06
C ALA A 606 -12.53 -24.91 -8.57
N SER A 607 -13.46 -25.55 -7.85
CA SER A 607 -13.64 -25.39 -6.40
C SER A 607 -12.38 -25.71 -5.60
N TYR A 608 -11.47 -26.55 -6.12
CA TYR A 608 -10.21 -26.88 -5.47
C TYR A 608 -9.32 -25.64 -5.23
N ALA A 609 -9.51 -24.53 -5.97
CA ALA A 609 -8.83 -23.25 -5.75
C ALA A 609 -9.26 -22.54 -4.46
N GLU A 610 -10.48 -22.81 -3.99
CA GLU A 610 -11.07 -22.17 -2.79
C GLU A 610 -10.92 -23.06 -1.54
N GLU A 611 -10.55 -24.33 -1.71
CA GLU A 611 -10.44 -25.32 -0.62
C GLU A 611 -9.02 -25.52 -0.07
N GLY A 612 -8.05 -24.73 -0.54
CA GLY A 612 -6.65 -24.81 -0.08
C GLY A 612 -5.97 -26.13 -0.47
N VAL A 613 -6.31 -26.66 -1.64
CA VAL A 613 -5.78 -27.92 -2.16
C VAL A 613 -4.28 -27.80 -2.49
N LYS A 614 -3.54 -28.88 -2.29
CA LYS A 614 -2.14 -29.06 -2.65
C LYS A 614 -2.00 -30.09 -3.78
N VAL A 615 -0.97 -29.96 -4.61
CA VAL A 615 -0.66 -30.89 -5.71
C VAL A 615 0.80 -31.36 -5.68
N ILE A 616 1.01 -32.66 -5.88
CA ILE A 616 2.32 -33.29 -6.09
C ILE A 616 2.33 -33.93 -7.48
N PHE A 617 3.37 -33.68 -8.25
CA PHE A 617 3.63 -34.30 -9.54
C PHE A 617 4.65 -35.43 -9.36
N THR A 618 4.39 -36.63 -9.86
CA THR A 618 5.30 -37.77 -9.70
C THR A 618 5.39 -38.62 -10.96
N ASN A 619 6.53 -39.26 -11.17
CA ASN A 619 6.68 -40.29 -12.20
C ASN A 619 6.24 -41.69 -11.75
N ASN A 620 5.79 -41.83 -10.49
CA ASN A 620 5.48 -43.13 -9.86
C ASN A 620 6.65 -44.15 -9.89
N GLN A 621 7.89 -43.65 -10.00
CA GLN A 621 9.13 -44.44 -10.06
C GLN A 621 10.17 -43.94 -9.04
N GLY A 622 9.71 -43.24 -8.00
CA GLY A 622 10.56 -42.73 -6.93
C GLY A 622 11.00 -41.28 -7.09
N SER A 623 10.57 -40.57 -8.15
CA SER A 623 10.77 -39.12 -8.28
C SER A 623 9.44 -38.38 -8.17
N GLN A 624 9.47 -37.25 -7.46
CA GLN A 624 8.31 -36.38 -7.29
C GLN A 624 8.73 -34.92 -7.15
N TYR A 625 7.81 -34.02 -7.51
CA TYR A 625 7.92 -32.60 -7.29
C TYR A 625 6.64 -32.06 -6.68
N PRO A 626 6.72 -31.31 -5.58
CA PRO A 626 7.92 -31.11 -4.75
C PRO A 626 8.32 -32.40 -4.01
N GLN A 627 9.52 -32.41 -3.41
CA GLN A 627 10.02 -33.58 -2.67
C GLN A 627 9.31 -33.82 -1.33
N ASN A 628 8.61 -32.80 -0.81
CA ASN A 628 7.99 -32.78 0.52
C ASN A 628 6.49 -32.44 0.42
N GLU A 629 6.06 -31.28 0.94
CA GLU A 629 4.68 -30.78 0.90
C GLU A 629 4.33 -30.29 -0.51
N GLY A 630 3.18 -30.71 -1.05
CA GLY A 630 2.70 -30.35 -2.38
C GLY A 630 2.60 -28.83 -2.64
N PHE A 631 2.66 -28.45 -3.90
CA PHE A 631 2.46 -27.06 -4.33
C PHE A 631 1.03 -26.60 -4.09
N ASP A 632 0.82 -25.32 -3.81
CA ASP A 632 -0.52 -24.75 -3.75
C ASP A 632 -1.23 -24.88 -5.10
N PHE A 633 -2.45 -25.42 -5.07
CA PHE A 633 -3.30 -25.51 -6.25
C PHE A 633 -3.72 -24.12 -6.74
N LYS A 634 -3.69 -23.94 -8.05
CA LYS A 634 -4.14 -22.75 -8.74
C LYS A 634 -4.80 -23.17 -10.04
N ALA A 635 -6.03 -22.70 -10.25
CA ALA A 635 -6.73 -22.83 -11.52
C ALA A 635 -5.88 -22.29 -12.68
N GLU A 636 -5.78 -23.05 -13.77
CA GLU A 636 -4.90 -22.81 -14.93
C GLU A 636 -3.40 -22.69 -14.58
N GLY A 637 -2.97 -23.19 -13.43
CA GLY A 637 -1.59 -23.10 -12.97
C GLY A 637 -0.63 -23.96 -13.80
N LEU A 638 0.48 -23.37 -14.26
CA LEU A 638 1.61 -24.10 -14.85
C LEU A 638 2.70 -24.30 -13.81
N TYR A 639 3.07 -25.55 -13.54
CA TYR A 639 4.03 -25.94 -12.51
C TYR A 639 5.31 -26.49 -13.13
N SER A 640 6.45 -26.24 -12.47
CA SER A 640 7.75 -26.86 -12.73
C SER A 640 8.19 -27.66 -11.51
N LYS A 641 9.40 -28.23 -11.54
CA LYS A 641 10.01 -28.90 -10.36
C LYS A 641 10.18 -27.98 -9.15
N ALA A 642 10.22 -26.66 -9.35
CA ALA A 642 10.38 -25.66 -8.29
C ALA A 642 9.05 -25.07 -7.79
N GLY A 643 7.94 -25.35 -8.47
CA GLY A 643 6.61 -24.90 -8.10
C GLY A 643 5.88 -24.18 -9.21
N LEU A 644 4.90 -23.36 -8.84
CA LEU A 644 4.09 -22.61 -9.78
C LEU A 644 4.94 -21.58 -10.54
N MET A 645 4.93 -21.66 -11.87
CA MET A 645 5.57 -20.68 -12.73
C MET A 645 4.80 -19.34 -12.69
N PRO A 646 5.48 -18.19 -12.85
CA PRO A 646 4.80 -16.90 -12.91
C PRO A 646 3.77 -16.86 -14.04
N ASP A 647 2.62 -16.24 -13.81
CA ASP A 647 1.63 -16.02 -14.86
C ASP A 647 2.22 -15.21 -16.01
N VAL A 648 1.69 -15.41 -17.21
CA VAL A 648 1.93 -14.51 -18.33
C VAL A 648 0.98 -13.32 -18.17
N PRO A 649 1.47 -12.07 -18.12
CA PRO A 649 0.60 -10.90 -18.00
C PRO A 649 -0.41 -10.82 -19.15
N ALA A 650 -1.61 -10.29 -18.88
CA ALA A 650 -2.64 -10.12 -19.91
C ALA A 650 -2.11 -9.30 -21.11
N GLY A 651 -2.42 -9.74 -22.33
CA GLY A 651 -1.92 -9.15 -23.57
C GLY A 651 -0.47 -9.49 -23.90
N LYS A 652 0.17 -10.39 -23.14
CA LYS A 652 1.49 -10.92 -23.43
C LYS A 652 1.46 -12.42 -23.72
N THR A 653 2.46 -12.87 -24.46
CA THR A 653 2.80 -14.26 -24.72
C THR A 653 4.18 -14.58 -24.17
N ARG A 654 4.34 -15.74 -23.55
CA ARG A 654 5.64 -16.22 -23.11
C ARG A 654 6.33 -16.99 -24.21
N VAL A 655 7.53 -16.55 -24.57
CA VAL A 655 8.43 -17.29 -25.46
C VAL A 655 9.49 -17.98 -24.62
N THR A 656 9.75 -19.24 -24.90
CA THR A 656 10.79 -20.03 -24.21
C THR A 656 11.88 -20.44 -25.20
N PHE A 657 13.12 -20.51 -24.71
CA PHE A 657 14.28 -20.98 -25.44
C PHE A 657 14.98 -22.04 -24.61
N ASP A 658 14.96 -23.28 -25.08
CA ASP A 658 15.78 -24.34 -24.54
C ASP A 658 17.24 -23.90 -24.55
N ASN A 659 18.02 -24.32 -23.57
CA ASN A 659 19.43 -23.95 -23.45
C ASN A 659 20.38 -25.07 -23.90
N PRO A 660 20.47 -25.39 -25.21
CA PRO A 660 21.32 -26.48 -25.70
C PRO A 660 22.82 -26.17 -25.56
N GLY A 661 23.18 -24.90 -25.37
CA GLY A 661 24.57 -24.45 -25.21
C GLY A 661 25.09 -24.47 -23.77
N GLY A 662 24.24 -24.81 -22.79
CA GLY A 662 24.61 -24.74 -21.37
C GLY A 662 24.96 -23.32 -20.92
N TRP A 663 24.33 -22.31 -21.51
CA TRP A 663 24.59 -20.90 -21.23
C TRP A 663 24.14 -20.52 -19.82
N ASP A 664 24.92 -19.66 -19.16
CA ASP A 664 24.53 -19.10 -17.86
C ASP A 664 23.45 -18.03 -18.00
N SER A 665 23.43 -17.32 -19.13
CA SER A 665 22.46 -16.29 -19.48
C SER A 665 22.19 -16.27 -20.98
N ALA A 666 21.02 -15.77 -21.37
CA ALA A 666 20.64 -15.55 -22.77
C ALA A 666 19.91 -14.22 -22.93
N ASN A 667 20.08 -13.56 -24.07
CA ASN A 667 19.26 -12.44 -24.51
C ASN A 667 18.37 -12.89 -25.67
N ALA A 668 17.20 -12.26 -25.80
CA ALA A 668 16.35 -12.29 -26.97
C ALA A 668 16.43 -10.96 -27.72
N TYR A 669 16.75 -11.02 -29.00
CA TYR A 669 16.77 -9.90 -29.91
C TYR A 669 15.62 -10.05 -30.91
N LEU A 670 14.73 -9.04 -30.98
CA LEU A 670 13.55 -9.06 -31.84
C LEU A 670 13.60 -7.95 -32.88
N TYR A 671 13.22 -8.26 -34.13
CA TYR A 671 13.10 -7.26 -35.19
C TYR A 671 11.98 -7.55 -36.19
N TYR A 672 11.35 -6.51 -36.75
CA TYR A 672 10.31 -6.62 -37.79
C TYR A 672 10.12 -5.32 -38.60
N GLY A 673 9.42 -5.40 -39.74
CA GLY A 673 8.97 -4.22 -40.52
C GLY A 673 10.00 -3.52 -41.42
N ASN A 674 9.54 -2.50 -42.16
CA ASN A 674 10.36 -1.57 -42.96
C ASN A 674 9.82 -0.12 -42.80
N PRO A 675 10.52 0.80 -42.12
CA PRO A 675 11.85 0.64 -41.54
C PRO A 675 11.86 -0.37 -40.38
N VAL A 676 12.99 -1.07 -40.24
CA VAL A 676 13.14 -2.15 -39.23
C VAL A 676 12.98 -1.59 -37.82
N GLN A 677 12.11 -2.22 -37.05
CA GLN A 677 11.84 -1.93 -35.64
C GLN A 677 12.56 -2.93 -34.73
N TYR A 678 12.98 -2.47 -33.55
CA TYR A 678 13.69 -3.27 -32.55
C TYR A 678 13.03 -3.13 -31.16
N PRO A 679 11.87 -3.76 -30.92
CA PRO A 679 11.10 -3.55 -29.70
C PRO A 679 11.80 -4.03 -28.42
N LEU A 680 12.78 -4.93 -28.55
CA LEU A 680 13.61 -5.41 -27.44
C LEU A 680 14.93 -4.64 -27.28
N GLY A 681 15.02 -3.47 -27.91
CA GLY A 681 16.22 -2.66 -27.97
C GLY A 681 17.18 -3.09 -29.07
N VAL A 682 18.27 -2.33 -29.23
CA VAL A 682 19.36 -2.66 -30.15
C VAL A 682 20.10 -3.92 -29.69
N TRP A 683 20.86 -4.54 -30.59
CA TRP A 683 21.69 -5.71 -30.26
C TRP A 683 22.52 -5.49 -28.97
N PRO A 684 22.54 -6.43 -28.01
CA PRO A 684 22.10 -7.83 -28.10
C PRO A 684 20.63 -8.11 -27.73
N GLY A 685 19.80 -7.09 -27.57
CA GLY A 685 18.40 -7.22 -27.19
C GLY A 685 18.18 -7.30 -25.69
N THR A 686 17.07 -7.94 -25.27
CA THR A 686 16.61 -7.99 -23.88
C THR A 686 17.02 -9.30 -23.22
N GLN A 687 17.53 -9.23 -22.00
CA GLN A 687 17.90 -10.41 -21.22
C GLN A 687 16.68 -11.27 -20.89
N MET A 688 16.80 -12.57 -21.14
CA MET A 688 15.78 -13.57 -20.81
C MET A 688 15.95 -14.05 -19.37
N THR A 689 14.83 -14.49 -18.78
CA THR A 689 14.84 -15.10 -17.45
C THR A 689 15.17 -16.59 -17.58
N LYS A 690 16.18 -17.06 -16.85
CA LYS A 690 16.50 -18.50 -16.79
C LYS A 690 15.51 -19.21 -15.87
N ASP A 691 14.89 -20.28 -16.34
CA ASP A 691 14.05 -21.16 -15.53
C ASP A 691 14.90 -22.24 -14.82
N ASP A 692 14.27 -22.96 -13.90
CA ASP A 692 14.95 -23.98 -13.09
C ASP A 692 15.31 -25.25 -13.89
N ALA A 693 14.79 -25.40 -15.11
CA ALA A 693 15.22 -26.41 -16.06
C ALA A 693 16.51 -25.99 -16.80
N GLY A 694 16.98 -24.76 -16.56
CA GLY A 694 18.14 -24.17 -17.22
C GLY A 694 17.83 -23.57 -18.58
N ASN A 695 16.56 -23.56 -18.99
CA ASN A 695 16.07 -22.92 -20.21
C ASN A 695 15.78 -21.44 -19.93
N PHE A 696 15.42 -20.69 -20.95
CA PHE A 696 15.17 -19.26 -20.85
C PHE A 696 13.75 -18.92 -21.27
N TYR A 697 13.16 -17.87 -20.70
CA TYR A 697 11.88 -17.35 -21.14
C TYR A 697 11.81 -15.82 -21.10
N LEU A 698 10.91 -15.27 -21.90
CA LEU A 698 10.62 -13.83 -21.97
C LEU A 698 9.14 -13.61 -22.32
N ASP A 699 8.49 -12.70 -21.61
CA ASP A 699 7.10 -12.31 -21.86
C ASP A 699 7.04 -11.10 -22.79
N LEU A 700 6.45 -11.29 -23.97
CA LEU A 700 6.37 -10.34 -25.06
C LEU A 700 4.91 -9.97 -25.34
N PRO A 701 4.57 -8.71 -25.71
CA PRO A 701 3.26 -8.39 -26.27
C PRO A 701 2.83 -9.40 -27.36
N GLU A 702 1.60 -9.92 -27.28
CA GLU A 702 1.11 -10.93 -28.22
C GLU A 702 1.11 -10.46 -29.68
N GLU A 703 0.88 -9.17 -29.87
CA GLU A 703 0.87 -8.47 -31.17
C GLU A 703 2.20 -8.60 -31.95
N TYR A 704 3.32 -8.88 -31.27
CA TYR A 704 4.60 -9.09 -31.95
C TYR A 704 4.62 -10.37 -32.79
N ALA A 705 3.83 -11.38 -32.41
CA ALA A 705 3.66 -12.57 -33.23
C ALA A 705 2.78 -12.29 -34.47
N ASP A 706 1.87 -11.33 -34.37
CA ASP A 706 0.92 -10.99 -35.44
C ASP A 706 1.58 -10.14 -36.56
N VAL A 707 2.72 -9.51 -36.28
CA VAL A 707 3.49 -8.69 -37.25
C VAL A 707 4.66 -9.43 -37.92
N ASN A 708 4.67 -10.77 -37.83
CA ASN A 708 5.74 -11.63 -38.36
C ASN A 708 7.15 -11.26 -37.84
N ALA A 709 7.25 -10.95 -36.55
CA ALA A 709 8.54 -10.60 -35.98
C ALA A 709 9.54 -11.76 -36.01
N LYS A 710 10.82 -11.42 -36.12
CA LYS A 710 11.95 -12.34 -36.08
C LYS A 710 12.64 -12.29 -34.73
N ILE A 711 13.04 -13.44 -34.20
CA ILE A 711 13.72 -13.57 -32.90
C ILE A 711 15.06 -14.31 -33.03
N ILE A 712 16.08 -13.77 -32.36
CA ILE A 712 17.41 -14.39 -32.21
C ILE A 712 17.72 -14.50 -30.72
N PHE A 713 18.19 -15.67 -30.29
CA PHE A 713 18.68 -15.91 -28.93
C PHE A 713 20.20 -15.86 -28.92
N ASN A 714 20.81 -15.06 -28.05
CA ASN A 714 22.28 -14.92 -28.01
C ASN A 714 22.83 -15.03 -26.59
N GLN A 715 24.06 -15.51 -26.47
CA GLN A 715 24.78 -15.60 -25.20
C GLN A 715 25.52 -14.27 -24.95
N PRO A 716 25.20 -13.55 -23.85
CA PRO A 716 25.80 -12.24 -23.56
C PRO A 716 27.33 -12.29 -23.54
N GLY A 717 27.97 -11.30 -24.17
CA GLY A 717 29.44 -11.17 -24.18
C GLY A 717 30.19 -12.14 -25.10
N THR A 718 29.48 -12.90 -25.94
CA THR A 718 30.07 -13.85 -26.89
C THR A 718 29.52 -13.67 -28.31
N SER A 719 30.06 -14.41 -29.28
CA SER A 719 29.51 -14.51 -30.64
C SER A 719 28.49 -15.66 -30.81
N ASN A 720 28.12 -16.35 -29.73
CA ASN A 720 27.18 -17.46 -29.78
C ASN A 720 25.74 -16.96 -29.87
N GLN A 721 25.02 -17.43 -30.89
CA GLN A 721 23.61 -17.11 -31.11
C GLN A 721 22.89 -18.24 -31.85
N PHE A 722 21.58 -18.32 -31.69
CA PHE A 722 20.70 -19.19 -32.42
C PHE A 722 19.47 -18.42 -32.92
N PRO A 723 19.16 -18.48 -34.22
CA PRO A 723 19.99 -19.05 -35.29
C PRO A 723 21.24 -18.18 -35.53
N TYR A 724 22.27 -18.72 -36.21
CA TYR A 724 23.46 -17.95 -36.62
C TYR A 724 23.21 -17.05 -37.86
N SER A 725 22.00 -17.08 -38.41
CA SER A 725 21.58 -16.36 -39.60
C SER A 725 20.30 -15.56 -39.32
N GLU A 726 19.36 -15.49 -40.28
CA GLU A 726 18.08 -14.80 -40.09
C GLU A 726 17.29 -15.40 -38.90
N GLY A 727 16.73 -14.54 -38.05
CA GLY A 727 16.00 -14.95 -36.86
C GLY A 727 14.81 -15.89 -37.13
N PHE A 728 14.42 -16.65 -36.11
CA PHE A 728 13.24 -17.51 -36.17
C PHE A 728 11.96 -16.66 -36.25
N ASN A 729 10.91 -17.18 -36.88
CA ASN A 729 9.60 -16.53 -36.80
C ASN A 729 9.07 -16.60 -35.37
N LEU A 730 8.63 -15.47 -34.82
CA LEU A 730 7.98 -15.38 -33.52
C LEU A 730 6.59 -16.02 -33.59
N VAL A 731 6.30 -16.93 -32.67
CA VAL A 731 5.01 -17.61 -32.54
C VAL A 731 4.49 -17.41 -31.12
N LYS A 732 3.18 -17.17 -30.99
CA LYS A 732 2.51 -17.09 -29.68
C LYS A 732 2.76 -18.37 -28.90
N SER A 733 3.24 -18.23 -27.67
CA SER A 733 3.61 -19.33 -26.77
C SER A 733 4.70 -20.23 -27.35
N GLY A 734 5.54 -19.70 -28.25
CA GLY A 734 6.56 -20.45 -28.95
C GLY A 734 7.65 -20.96 -28.02
N ASN A 735 7.97 -22.25 -28.15
CA ASN A 735 9.13 -22.86 -27.51
C ASN A 735 10.20 -23.15 -28.57
N TYR A 736 11.40 -22.60 -28.39
CA TYR A 736 12.48 -22.66 -29.36
C TYR A 736 13.65 -23.47 -28.83
N ASN A 737 14.38 -24.13 -29.71
CA ASN A 737 15.71 -24.67 -29.42
C ASN A 737 16.72 -24.10 -30.44
N LYS A 738 17.93 -24.65 -30.49
CA LYS A 738 18.97 -24.22 -31.46
C LYS A 738 18.56 -24.38 -32.94
N ASP A 739 17.62 -25.27 -33.23
CA ASP A 739 17.22 -25.66 -34.59
C ASP A 739 15.91 -24.95 -35.04
N GLY A 740 15.16 -24.35 -34.10
CA GLY A 740 13.94 -23.58 -34.39
C GLY A 740 12.83 -23.78 -33.36
N LEU A 741 11.59 -23.52 -33.78
CA LEU A 741 10.38 -23.79 -32.99
C LEU A 741 10.21 -25.32 -32.80
N LYS A 742 9.90 -25.75 -31.58
CA LYS A 742 9.62 -27.14 -31.21
C LYS A 742 8.20 -27.59 -31.47
#